data_AF-A0A4Q3ARU1-F1
#
_entry.id   AF-A0A4Q3ARU1-F1
#
_cell.length_a   1.000
_cell.length_b   1.000
_cell.length_c   1.000
_cell.angle_alpha   90.00
_cell.angle_beta   90.00
_cell.angle_gamma   90.00
#
_symmetry.space_group_name_H-M   'P 1'
#
loop_
_entity.id
_entity.type
_entity.pdbx_description
1 polymer ?
#
loop_
_entity_poly.entity_id
_entity_poly.type
_entity_poly.pdbx_seq_one_letter_code
_entity_poly.pdbx_strand_id
1 'polypeptide(L)'
;MKSSFSLSSLLACALWTAATVNSSAESSPYRGLWVGEVALGKVNEVTVPLDAQNVPRAPDPNTPTPTFDAANFRVIVHVDAMGRASLLKQVAILARKADLQKTESDMALVTDERLYGSFPPQAASRISSVVFDFGDAKATAAVNQVIERAAAQAVIAAALPGANKATVKAAAQSAATSVIAQADSAEAFSSFLQTSLNAAKVREIANGTTQISSILPAANSLKNGSFYQDTRGIEMLNAIQAALTALPASATPQQREQAALNTAAAFAETDQGYDRFLASELVGDAISAAAEKAASVAEGVAFKPITAFQSADSGAAVAAVSAAHGLTSNDEIAVQGAAISAYNGLHKITTLDANSFRIATPFVAGGSISGFAAANNIAPLRVSSPAHGLSDGTRIAVRGSLAAYNGTHLVTVVDANTFTIPVAFASDPLDRGVWSSKSGEIANFESAPGGVSGVKITCANHGLDNGQVIEIQGAGQASYNGLKTITRIDANSFTIPVAFGGNPAIKGTWDIPEEITAFAPPVSVPTRISFTNHRLASGDRIVISGSGKAEYNGAQTVTVIDASTFSIPVPWESATGDPMVKGTWAAGTGGQWRKTSAIRAALDQVAKVSEARTKALNVKLTSYSDTRAPDAMELLLSKIVAEAALSDSPLASEIATLAEKAGRDALSDTVVRYSRPTTVPSTDYTDFVRSTTFSVSVATAAEAVATAVLKEKADLLSTPASMKDKGREAAINALSPVFAAASRSLLTELPMSGNFGNSLATEIVLPANHPTNPFRHRRHPDHTTGFDIRRLVNLSFQATDGQLLSRTGYGVDRISGTYNEEIFGLHKPLGPSKNVGLKVAGTFQLHRISLIDTLNGR
;
A
#
# COMPACT_ATOMS: atom_id res chain seq x y z
N MET A 1 -49.96 24.42 29.28
CA MET A 1 -49.49 25.81 29.49
C MET A 1 -47.98 25.84 29.30
N LYS A 2 -47.51 26.87 28.61
CA LYS A 2 -46.17 27.01 28.01
C LYS A 2 -45.11 27.40 29.06
N SER A 3 -43.90 26.85 28.90
CA SER A 3 -42.60 27.58 28.94
C SER A 3 -41.44 26.59 28.72
N SER A 4 -41.02 26.31 27.48
CA SER A 4 -39.89 26.95 26.77
C SER A 4 -38.53 26.85 27.49
N PHE A 5 -37.80 25.75 27.23
CA PHE A 5 -36.33 25.71 27.22
C PHE A 5 -35.88 25.46 25.76
N SER A 6 -35.06 26.36 25.26
CA SER A 6 -34.56 26.40 23.88
C SER A 6 -33.50 25.31 23.66
N LEU A 7 -33.86 24.28 22.89
CA LEU A 7 -32.92 23.43 22.16
C LEU A 7 -32.36 24.24 20.98
N SER A 8 -31.08 24.59 21.03
CA SER A 8 -30.30 24.91 19.83
C SER A 8 -29.53 23.66 19.41
N SER A 9 -30.27 22.71 18.86
CA SER A 9 -29.73 21.57 18.11
C SER A 9 -29.37 22.07 16.72
N LEU A 10 -28.10 22.44 16.52
CA LEU A 10 -27.57 22.60 15.18
C LEU A 10 -27.35 21.21 14.59
N LEU A 11 -28.29 20.87 13.72
CA LEU A 11 -28.34 19.73 12.82
C LEU A 11 -27.10 19.78 11.90
N ALA A 12 -25.97 19.24 12.34
CA ALA A 12 -24.89 18.88 11.45
C ALA A 12 -25.18 17.48 10.93
N CYS A 13 -25.80 17.41 9.74
CA CYS A 13 -25.64 16.27 8.85
C CYS A 13 -24.13 16.07 8.65
N ALA A 14 -23.52 15.22 9.47
CA ALA A 14 -22.19 14.70 9.22
C ALA A 14 -22.31 13.81 7.97
N LEU A 15 -22.12 14.41 6.80
CA LEU A 15 -21.53 13.68 5.68
C LEU A 15 -20.26 13.04 6.25
N TRP A 16 -20.34 11.74 6.52
CA TRP A 16 -19.16 10.92 6.64
C TRP A 16 -18.46 11.03 5.29
N THR A 17 -17.50 11.94 5.18
CA THR A 17 -16.46 11.84 4.16
C THR A 17 -15.80 10.50 4.41
N ALA A 18 -16.13 9.52 3.56
CA ALA A 18 -15.37 8.30 3.43
C ALA A 18 -13.92 8.73 3.31
N ALA A 19 -13.13 8.44 4.35
CA ALA A 19 -11.69 8.37 4.17
C ALA A 19 -11.52 7.36 3.03
N THR A 20 -11.07 7.85 1.89
CA THR A 20 -10.65 7.03 0.76
C THR A 20 -9.59 6.08 1.31
N VAL A 21 -10.01 4.88 1.65
CA VAL A 21 -9.11 3.76 1.92
C VAL A 21 -8.54 3.42 0.56
N ASN A 22 -7.45 4.10 0.20
CA ASN A 22 -6.59 3.59 -0.85
C ASN A 22 -6.17 2.19 -0.37
N SER A 23 -6.65 1.15 -1.03
CA SER A 23 -5.92 -0.12 -1.07
C SER A 23 -4.67 0.09 -1.94
N SER A 24 -3.81 1.03 -1.55
CA SER A 24 -2.46 1.14 -2.08
C SER A 24 -1.62 0.15 -1.29
N ALA A 25 -0.88 -0.71 -1.98
CA ALA A 25 0.05 -1.67 -1.40
C ALA A 25 1.19 -1.02 -0.56
N GLU A 26 1.19 0.30 -0.43
CA GLU A 26 2.22 1.07 0.25
C GLU A 26 1.90 1.19 1.75
N SER A 27 2.88 0.81 2.57
CA SER A 27 2.81 0.92 4.02
C SER A 27 2.87 2.38 4.45
N SER A 28 2.17 2.73 5.53
CA SER A 28 2.06 4.10 6.03
C SER A 28 3.44 4.75 6.17
N PRO A 29 3.61 6.02 5.75
CA PRO A 29 4.87 6.74 5.94
C PRO A 29 5.20 6.97 7.42
N TYR A 30 4.19 6.89 8.29
CA TYR A 30 4.35 7.02 9.73
C TYR A 30 4.62 5.71 10.46
N ARG A 31 4.66 4.56 9.76
CA ARG A 31 4.89 3.26 10.38
C ARG A 31 6.15 3.24 11.23
N GLY A 32 6.14 2.42 12.28
CA GLY A 32 7.29 2.18 13.13
C GLY A 32 7.12 2.62 14.58
N LEU A 33 8.23 2.62 15.31
CA LEU A 33 8.29 2.95 16.72
C LEU A 33 8.71 4.41 16.92
N TRP A 34 7.89 5.16 17.63
CA TRP A 34 8.08 6.56 17.97
C TRP A 34 8.26 6.71 19.48
N VAL A 35 9.35 7.36 19.89
CA VAL A 35 9.67 7.58 21.30
C VAL A 35 9.97 9.05 21.52
N GLY A 36 9.45 9.58 22.62
CA GLY A 36 9.67 10.97 22.96
C GLY A 36 9.27 11.31 24.38
N GLU A 37 9.27 12.61 24.66
CA GLU A 37 8.97 13.14 25.99
C GLU A 37 7.82 14.15 25.90
N VAL A 38 6.95 14.13 26.90
CA VAL A 38 5.95 15.15 27.17
C VAL A 38 6.48 16.03 28.28
N ALA A 39 6.53 17.35 28.03
CA ALA A 39 6.73 18.38 29.04
C ALA A 39 5.37 18.92 29.48
N LEU A 40 4.87 18.45 30.62
CA LEU A 40 3.57 18.79 31.18
C LEU A 40 3.68 20.06 32.03
N GLY A 41 3.18 21.18 31.50
CA GLY A 41 3.38 22.51 32.09
C GLY A 41 2.10 23.24 32.47
N LYS A 42 0.93 22.60 32.42
CA LYS A 42 -0.35 23.21 32.77
C LYS A 42 -1.27 22.26 33.52
N VAL A 43 -2.04 22.80 34.48
CA VAL A 43 -3.07 22.09 35.26
C VAL A 43 -4.24 23.03 35.59
N ASN A 44 -5.47 22.52 35.65
CA ASN A 44 -6.66 23.32 35.99
C ASN A 44 -6.92 23.49 37.50
N GLU A 45 -6.20 22.77 38.37
CA GLU A 45 -6.25 22.92 39.83
C GLU A 45 -4.95 23.58 40.31
N VAL A 46 -4.97 24.90 40.47
CA VAL A 46 -3.87 25.66 41.10
C VAL A 46 -4.34 26.21 42.45
N THR A 47 -3.37 26.46 43.34
CA THR A 47 -3.56 27.31 44.52
C THR A 47 -4.28 28.59 44.11
N VAL A 48 -5.36 28.97 44.82
CA VAL A 48 -6.15 30.18 44.49
C VAL A 48 -5.21 31.39 44.45
N PRO A 49 -4.88 31.91 43.25
CA PRO A 49 -3.94 33.00 43.15
C PRO A 49 -4.62 34.29 43.63
N LEU A 50 -3.81 35.20 44.15
CA LEU A 50 -4.22 36.56 44.42
C LEU A 50 -4.18 37.36 43.12
N ASP A 51 -5.20 38.18 42.84
CA ASP A 51 -5.17 39.14 41.73
C ASP A 51 -4.23 40.32 42.03
N ALA A 52 -4.11 41.27 41.10
CA ALA A 52 -3.27 42.45 41.26
C ALA A 52 -3.66 43.36 42.46
N GLN A 53 -4.79 43.07 43.13
CA GLN A 53 -5.28 43.75 44.32
C GLN A 53 -5.20 42.86 45.58
N ASN A 54 -4.45 41.76 45.54
CA ASN A 54 -4.36 40.77 46.61
C ASN A 54 -5.70 40.07 46.96
N VAL A 55 -6.63 39.96 45.99
CA VAL A 55 -7.91 39.26 46.19
C VAL A 55 -7.81 37.83 45.66
N PRO A 56 -8.13 36.79 46.46
CA PRO A 56 -8.18 35.43 45.98
C PRO A 56 -9.21 35.26 44.85
N ARG A 57 -8.76 34.87 43.65
CA ARG A 57 -9.66 34.53 42.53
C ARG A 57 -9.40 33.12 42.07
N ALA A 58 -10.38 32.24 42.27
CA ALA A 58 -10.30 30.88 41.77
C ALA A 58 -10.24 30.89 40.23
N PRO A 59 -9.28 30.18 39.60
CA PRO A 59 -9.24 30.02 38.16
C PRO A 59 -10.48 29.28 37.65
N ASP A 60 -10.81 29.46 36.36
CA ASP A 60 -11.85 28.65 35.71
C ASP A 60 -11.39 27.17 35.67
N PRO A 61 -12.12 26.24 36.31
CA PRO A 61 -11.75 24.83 36.37
C PRO A 61 -11.77 24.14 35.00
N ASN A 62 -12.30 24.76 33.95
CA ASN A 62 -12.25 24.20 32.60
C ASN A 62 -10.97 24.55 31.83
N THR A 63 -10.17 25.49 32.35
CA THR A 63 -9.04 26.08 31.63
C THR A 63 -7.74 25.77 32.37
N PRO A 64 -6.85 24.89 31.84
CA PRO A 64 -5.55 24.63 32.43
C PRO A 64 -4.66 25.88 32.47
N THR A 65 -4.10 26.18 33.64
CA THR A 65 -3.15 27.30 33.85
C THR A 65 -1.72 26.79 34.00
N PRO A 66 -0.69 27.61 33.68
CA PRO A 66 0.72 27.22 33.82
C PRO A 66 1.10 26.76 35.22
N THR A 67 1.89 25.70 35.32
CA THR A 67 2.57 25.27 36.55
C THR A 67 3.86 26.06 36.77
N PHE A 68 4.39 26.07 37.99
CA PHE A 68 5.69 26.70 38.28
C PHE A 68 6.86 25.99 37.57
N ASP A 69 6.80 24.67 37.50
CA ASP A 69 7.77 23.83 36.80
C ASP A 69 7.04 22.72 36.01
N ALA A 70 7.69 22.19 34.98
CA ALA A 70 7.12 21.16 34.11
C ALA A 70 7.45 19.75 34.63
N ALA A 71 6.45 18.86 34.63
CA ALA A 71 6.69 17.44 34.85
C ALA A 71 6.96 16.75 33.50
N ASN A 72 8.08 16.03 33.41
CA ASN A 72 8.48 15.35 32.17
C ASN A 72 8.24 13.85 32.26
N PHE A 73 7.68 13.24 31.21
CA PHE A 73 7.55 11.79 31.11
C PHE A 73 7.63 11.28 29.68
N ARG A 74 8.06 10.02 29.54
CA ARG A 74 8.20 9.38 28.24
C ARG A 74 6.85 8.96 27.65
N VAL A 75 6.69 9.18 26.35
CA VAL A 75 5.60 8.62 25.54
C VAL A 75 6.20 7.71 24.47
N ILE A 76 5.58 6.55 24.29
CA ILE A 76 5.98 5.54 23.32
C ILE A 76 4.74 5.23 22.48
N VAL A 77 4.84 5.43 21.17
CA VAL A 77 3.78 5.14 20.21
C VAL A 77 4.32 4.21 19.15
N HIS A 78 3.64 3.11 18.88
CA HIS A 78 3.90 2.29 17.71
C HIS A 78 2.84 2.56 16.66
N VAL A 79 3.24 2.61 15.39
CA VAL A 79 2.36 2.79 14.25
C VAL A 79 2.53 1.60 13.33
N ASP A 80 1.43 0.90 13.04
CA ASP A 80 1.46 -0.24 12.15
C ASP A 80 1.56 0.17 10.67
N ALA A 81 1.64 -0.82 9.78
CA ALA A 81 1.78 -0.59 8.35
C ALA A 81 0.55 0.11 7.74
N MET A 82 -0.59 0.11 8.43
CA MET A 82 -1.82 0.80 8.01
C MET A 82 -1.95 2.19 8.65
N GLY A 83 -0.97 2.64 9.43
CA GLY A 83 -0.97 3.94 10.09
C GLY A 83 -1.74 3.98 11.41
N ARG A 84 -2.18 2.83 11.94
CA ARG A 84 -2.90 2.76 13.20
C ARG A 84 -1.91 2.83 14.35
N ALA A 85 -2.22 3.66 15.33
CA ALA A 85 -1.31 3.93 16.44
C ALA A 85 -1.73 3.18 17.70
N SER A 86 -0.75 2.64 18.41
CA SER A 86 -0.88 2.04 19.73
C SER A 86 0.01 2.80 20.72
N LEU A 87 -0.56 3.18 21.87
CA LEU A 87 0.21 3.68 23.00
C LEU A 87 0.85 2.50 23.72
N LEU A 88 2.15 2.59 23.99
CA LEU A 88 2.90 1.52 24.65
C LEU A 88 3.34 1.93 26.06
N LYS A 89 3.22 0.99 27.00
CA LYS A 89 3.84 1.07 28.33
C LYS A 89 5.34 0.85 28.21
N GLN A 90 5.71 -0.10 27.36
CA GLN A 90 7.08 -0.54 27.18
C GLN A 90 7.26 -1.30 25.87
N VAL A 91 8.50 -1.37 25.43
CA VAL A 91 8.94 -2.20 24.30
C VAL A 91 10.38 -2.64 24.53
N ALA A 92 10.64 -3.93 24.32
CA ALA A 92 11.98 -4.47 24.20
C ALA A 92 12.38 -4.52 22.73
N ILE A 93 13.57 -4.02 22.43
CA ILE A 93 14.21 -4.06 21.12
C ILE A 93 15.34 -5.07 21.22
N LEU A 94 15.26 -6.13 20.42
CA LEU A 94 16.23 -7.20 20.40
C LEU A 94 16.34 -7.77 18.98
N ALA A 95 17.46 -8.43 18.68
CA ALA A 95 17.63 -9.10 17.39
C ALA A 95 16.79 -10.39 17.37
N ARG A 96 16.30 -10.76 16.19
CA ARG A 96 15.65 -12.06 15.96
C ARG A 96 16.66 -13.21 16.15
N LYS A 97 17.92 -12.96 15.77
CA LYS A 97 19.06 -13.89 15.86
C LYS A 97 20.15 -13.37 16.78
N ALA A 98 20.83 -14.27 17.48
CA ALA A 98 22.06 -13.93 18.20
C ALA A 98 23.15 -13.47 17.22
N ASP A 99 23.91 -12.44 17.61
CA ASP A 99 25.13 -11.95 16.93
C ASP A 99 24.98 -11.51 15.44
N LEU A 100 23.76 -11.35 14.93
CA LEU A 100 23.47 -10.95 13.54
C LEU A 100 22.57 -9.72 13.52
N GLN A 101 23.15 -8.53 13.77
CA GLN A 101 22.50 -7.25 13.49
C GLN A 101 23.07 -6.69 12.19
N LYS A 102 22.48 -7.01 11.05
CA LYS A 102 22.88 -6.45 9.75
C LYS A 102 21.95 -5.32 9.33
N THR A 103 20.65 -5.45 9.62
CA THR A 103 19.61 -4.51 9.21
C THR A 103 18.50 -4.37 10.25
N GLU A 104 17.68 -3.34 10.13
CA GLU A 104 16.47 -3.17 10.94
C GLU A 104 15.46 -4.32 10.76
N SER A 105 15.43 -4.94 9.59
CA SER A 105 14.67 -6.16 9.32
C SER A 105 15.15 -7.39 10.08
N ASP A 106 16.21 -7.28 10.89
CA ASP A 106 16.68 -8.35 11.77
C ASP A 106 16.30 -8.10 13.24
N MET A 107 15.64 -6.97 13.55
CA MET A 107 15.19 -6.62 14.91
C MET A 107 13.70 -6.88 15.12
N ALA A 108 13.34 -7.24 16.35
CA ALA A 108 11.97 -7.40 16.82
C ALA A 108 11.63 -6.35 17.89
N LEU A 109 10.37 -5.89 17.86
CA LEU A 109 9.79 -5.03 18.89
C LEU A 109 8.84 -5.88 19.74
N VAL A 110 9.18 -6.14 20.99
CA VAL A 110 8.44 -7.05 21.87
C VAL A 110 7.83 -6.30 23.03
N THR A 111 6.49 -6.29 23.10
CA THR A 111 5.73 -5.67 24.18
C THR A 111 5.19 -6.69 25.18
N ASP A 112 5.04 -7.95 24.77
CA ASP A 112 4.66 -9.07 25.62
C ASP A 112 5.90 -9.76 26.20
N GLU A 113 6.14 -9.57 27.51
CA GLU A 113 7.29 -10.17 28.20
C GLU A 113 7.25 -11.71 28.19
N ARG A 114 6.06 -12.32 28.01
CA ARG A 114 5.93 -13.79 27.92
C ARG A 114 6.62 -14.34 26.67
N LEU A 115 6.87 -13.50 25.66
CA LEU A 115 7.55 -13.87 24.43
C LEU A 115 9.08 -13.80 24.55
N TYR A 116 9.66 -13.28 25.64
CA TYR A 116 11.12 -13.19 25.77
C TYR A 116 11.82 -14.55 25.64
N GLY A 117 11.22 -15.62 26.19
CA GLY A 117 11.75 -16.98 26.05
C GLY A 117 11.70 -17.55 24.63
N SER A 118 11.03 -16.88 23.69
CA SER A 118 10.96 -17.30 22.28
C SER A 118 12.12 -16.77 21.42
N PHE A 119 12.93 -15.84 21.96
CA PHE A 119 14.11 -15.29 21.30
C PHE A 119 15.38 -15.94 21.84
N PRO A 120 16.46 -16.02 21.03
CA PRO A 120 17.76 -16.47 21.51
C PRO A 120 18.25 -15.61 22.70
N PRO A 121 18.92 -16.19 23.71
CA PRO A 121 19.52 -15.44 24.81
C PRO A 121 20.48 -14.37 24.29
N GLN A 122 20.21 -13.10 24.61
CA GLN A 122 20.96 -11.95 24.11
C GLN A 122 20.72 -10.72 25.00
N ALA A 123 21.53 -9.67 24.83
CA ALA A 123 21.22 -8.36 25.39
C ALA A 123 20.04 -7.73 24.65
N ALA A 124 19.11 -7.11 25.38
CA ALA A 124 17.98 -6.38 24.83
C ALA A 124 17.94 -4.96 25.40
N SER A 125 17.51 -4.00 24.59
CA SER A 125 17.22 -2.64 25.04
C SER A 125 15.74 -2.51 25.38
N ARG A 126 15.40 -2.14 26.61
CA ARG A 126 14.01 -1.92 27.03
C ARG A 126 13.75 -0.44 27.20
N ILE A 127 12.78 0.07 26.45
CA ILE A 127 12.25 1.42 26.61
C ILE A 127 10.92 1.29 27.33
N SER A 128 10.74 2.01 28.44
CA SER A 128 9.50 2.04 29.21
C SER A 128 9.09 3.46 29.57
N SER A 129 7.79 3.64 29.76
CA SER A 129 7.18 4.82 30.37
C SER A 129 6.73 4.50 31.79
N VAL A 130 6.90 5.46 32.69
CA VAL A 130 6.51 5.34 34.11
C VAL A 130 5.05 5.70 34.36
N VAL A 131 4.41 6.40 33.43
CA VAL A 131 3.07 6.96 33.64
C VAL A 131 1.96 6.07 33.10
N PHE A 132 2.25 5.08 32.25
CA PHE A 132 1.24 4.24 31.63
C PHE A 132 1.22 2.84 32.24
N ASP A 133 0.03 2.41 32.67
CA ASP A 133 -0.23 1.04 33.07
C ASP A 133 -1.54 0.57 32.45
N PHE A 134 -1.50 -0.57 31.76
CA PHE A 134 -2.63 -1.08 31.00
C PHE A 134 -3.15 -2.36 31.64
N GLY A 135 -4.22 -2.24 32.41
CA GLY A 135 -5.10 -3.36 32.69
C GLY A 135 -6.16 -3.45 31.59
N ASP A 136 -6.62 -4.66 31.26
CA ASP A 136 -7.81 -4.81 30.43
C ASP A 136 -9.06 -4.48 31.26
N ALA A 137 -9.48 -3.22 31.20
CA ALA A 137 -10.63 -2.73 31.96
C ALA A 137 -11.95 -3.41 31.54
N LYS A 138 -12.04 -4.03 30.35
CA LYS A 138 -13.22 -4.78 29.95
C LYS A 138 -13.41 -6.02 30.83
N ALA A 139 -12.33 -6.63 31.33
CA ALA A 139 -12.41 -7.78 32.24
C ALA A 139 -13.09 -7.37 33.56
N THR A 140 -12.71 -6.22 34.11
CA THR A 140 -13.34 -5.67 35.31
C THR A 140 -14.77 -5.19 35.06
N ALA A 141 -15.03 -4.61 33.88
CA ALA A 141 -16.37 -4.21 33.47
C ALA A 141 -17.33 -5.41 33.36
N ALA A 142 -16.84 -6.58 32.94
CA ALA A 142 -17.62 -7.82 32.90
C ALA A 142 -18.13 -8.21 34.30
N VAL A 143 -17.27 -8.12 35.31
CA VAL A 143 -17.63 -8.39 36.72
C VAL A 143 -18.65 -7.36 37.21
N ASN A 144 -18.44 -6.07 36.88
CA ASN A 144 -19.41 -5.03 37.23
C ASN A 144 -20.79 -5.28 36.60
N GLN A 145 -20.86 -5.78 35.36
CA GLN A 145 -22.13 -6.14 34.72
C GLN A 145 -22.87 -7.28 35.44
N VAL A 146 -22.15 -8.27 35.97
CA VAL A 146 -22.73 -9.33 36.83
C VAL A 146 -23.39 -8.70 38.06
N ILE A 147 -22.68 -7.79 38.73
CA ILE A 147 -23.18 -7.09 39.92
C ILE A 147 -24.41 -6.24 39.60
N GLU A 148 -24.36 -5.42 38.55
CA GLU A 148 -25.46 -4.51 38.20
C GLU A 148 -26.74 -5.27 37.86
N ARG A 149 -26.65 -6.36 37.08
CA ARG A 149 -27.81 -7.18 36.74
C ARG A 149 -28.38 -7.93 37.93
N ALA A 150 -27.51 -8.52 38.76
CA ALA A 150 -27.93 -9.20 39.97
C ALA A 150 -28.64 -8.22 40.93
N ALA A 151 -28.05 -7.05 41.19
CA ALA A 151 -28.61 -6.03 42.07
C ALA A 151 -29.94 -5.47 41.57
N ALA A 152 -30.02 -5.10 40.29
CA ALA A 152 -31.27 -4.59 39.71
C ALA A 152 -32.40 -5.62 39.82
N GLN A 153 -32.13 -6.88 39.45
CA GLN A 153 -33.15 -7.91 39.50
C GLN A 153 -33.52 -8.35 40.91
N ALA A 154 -32.57 -8.33 41.85
CA ALA A 154 -32.85 -8.62 43.25
C ALA A 154 -33.82 -7.61 43.86
N VAL A 155 -33.69 -6.32 43.55
CA VAL A 155 -34.63 -5.28 44.02
C VAL A 155 -36.03 -5.52 43.48
N ILE A 156 -36.15 -5.85 42.18
CA ILE A 156 -37.44 -6.18 41.56
C ILE A 156 -38.06 -7.42 42.21
N ALA A 157 -37.28 -8.49 42.38
CA ALA A 157 -37.76 -9.72 42.99
C ALA A 157 -38.13 -9.54 44.47
N ALA A 158 -37.37 -8.73 45.21
CA ALA A 158 -37.62 -8.43 46.61
C ALA A 158 -38.92 -7.64 46.79
N ALA A 159 -39.39 -6.88 45.79
CA ALA A 159 -40.66 -6.15 45.86
C ALA A 159 -41.90 -7.07 45.72
N LEU A 160 -41.74 -8.32 45.28
CA LEU A 160 -42.85 -9.24 45.08
C LEU A 160 -43.45 -9.76 46.41
N PRO A 161 -44.77 -10.04 46.46
CA PRO A 161 -45.38 -10.70 47.62
C PRO A 161 -44.74 -12.07 47.89
N GLY A 162 -44.45 -12.35 49.16
CA GLY A 162 -43.83 -13.63 49.56
C GLY A 162 -42.34 -13.76 49.22
N ALA A 163 -41.68 -12.69 48.77
CA ALA A 163 -40.26 -12.70 48.47
C ALA A 163 -39.43 -13.14 49.68
N ASN A 164 -38.61 -14.17 49.47
CA ASN A 164 -37.64 -14.68 50.43
C ASN A 164 -36.25 -14.79 49.78
N LYS A 165 -35.22 -15.07 50.59
CA LYS A 165 -33.83 -15.13 50.13
C LYS A 165 -33.63 -16.08 48.94
N ALA A 166 -34.27 -17.24 48.93
CA ALA A 166 -34.14 -18.20 47.83
C ALA A 166 -34.73 -17.66 46.52
N THR A 167 -35.94 -17.09 46.58
CA THR A 167 -36.61 -16.49 45.40
C THR A 167 -35.85 -15.27 44.85
N VAL A 168 -35.36 -14.39 45.72
CA VAL A 168 -34.59 -13.21 45.31
C VAL A 168 -33.24 -13.62 44.72
N LYS A 169 -32.54 -14.56 45.34
CA LYS A 169 -31.29 -15.12 44.82
C LYS A 169 -31.50 -15.74 43.44
N ALA A 170 -32.51 -16.58 43.27
CA ALA A 170 -32.77 -17.26 41.99
C ALA A 170 -33.04 -16.25 40.86
N ALA A 171 -33.82 -15.20 41.13
CA ALA A 171 -34.06 -14.13 40.18
C ALA A 171 -32.79 -13.34 39.83
N ALA A 172 -32.01 -12.94 40.85
CA ALA A 172 -30.74 -12.25 40.66
C ALA A 172 -29.73 -13.09 39.85
N GLN A 173 -29.63 -14.38 40.17
CA GLN A 173 -28.76 -15.32 39.49
C GLN A 173 -29.18 -15.49 38.02
N SER A 174 -30.47 -15.70 37.76
CA SER A 174 -31.00 -15.85 36.39
C SER A 174 -30.68 -14.64 35.52
N ALA A 175 -30.87 -13.42 36.03
CA ALA A 175 -30.55 -12.20 35.30
C ALA A 175 -29.04 -12.07 35.02
N ALA A 176 -28.19 -12.38 36.01
CA ALA A 176 -26.74 -12.28 35.88
C ALA A 176 -26.12 -13.38 35.01
N THR A 177 -26.73 -14.57 34.89
CA THR A 177 -26.23 -15.66 34.02
C THR A 177 -26.07 -15.22 32.57
N SER A 178 -26.95 -14.35 32.07
CA SER A 178 -26.87 -13.81 30.70
C SER A 178 -25.54 -13.09 30.42
N VAL A 179 -24.87 -12.54 31.45
CA VAL A 179 -23.59 -11.84 31.30
C VAL A 179 -22.48 -12.76 30.84
N ILE A 180 -22.51 -14.06 31.17
CA ILE A 180 -21.47 -15.02 30.76
C ILE A 180 -21.40 -15.08 29.23
N ALA A 181 -22.53 -15.33 28.57
CA ALA A 181 -22.60 -15.37 27.11
C ALA A 181 -22.31 -14.00 26.48
N GLN A 182 -22.76 -12.91 27.10
CA GLN A 182 -22.53 -11.55 26.60
C GLN A 182 -21.08 -11.09 26.76
N ALA A 183 -20.31 -11.67 27.68
CA ALA A 183 -18.90 -11.38 27.89
C ALA A 183 -18.01 -12.04 26.83
N ASP A 184 -18.36 -13.23 26.36
CA ASP A 184 -17.59 -13.97 25.36
C ASP A 184 -17.83 -13.46 23.93
N SER A 185 -17.35 -12.24 23.67
CA SER A 185 -17.43 -11.63 22.34
C SER A 185 -16.63 -12.39 21.29
N ALA A 186 -15.59 -13.12 21.71
CA ALA A 186 -14.81 -13.98 20.82
C ALA A 186 -15.68 -15.12 20.26
N GLU A 187 -16.48 -15.78 21.11
CA GLU A 187 -17.40 -16.83 20.68
C GLU A 187 -18.54 -16.28 19.83
N ALA A 188 -19.12 -15.14 20.21
CA ALA A 188 -20.17 -14.50 19.43
C ALA A 188 -19.69 -14.13 18.01
N PHE A 189 -18.46 -13.61 17.89
CA PHE A 189 -17.86 -13.32 16.59
C PHE A 189 -17.54 -14.59 15.79
N SER A 190 -17.01 -15.63 16.44
CA SER A 190 -16.80 -16.94 15.80
C SER A 190 -18.11 -17.50 15.21
N SER A 191 -19.21 -17.41 15.97
CA SER A 191 -20.54 -17.81 15.50
C SER A 191 -21.01 -16.96 14.31
N PHE A 192 -20.78 -15.64 14.33
CA PHE A 192 -21.07 -14.75 13.21
C PHE A 192 -20.31 -15.17 11.94
N LEU A 193 -19.01 -15.46 12.03
CA LEU A 193 -18.20 -15.91 10.89
C LEU A 193 -18.69 -17.24 10.32
N GLN A 194 -19.17 -18.16 11.18
CA GLN A 194 -19.65 -19.47 10.73
C GLN A 194 -21.05 -19.42 10.11
N THR A 195 -21.95 -18.60 10.67
CA THR A 195 -23.39 -18.62 10.34
C THR A 195 -23.81 -17.50 9.39
N SER A 196 -23.23 -16.31 9.56
CA SER A 196 -23.71 -15.08 8.91
C SER A 196 -22.75 -14.56 7.84
N LEU A 197 -21.44 -14.83 7.96
CA LEU A 197 -20.44 -14.35 7.01
C LEU A 197 -19.36 -15.40 6.68
N ASN A 198 -19.76 -16.65 6.43
CA ASN A 198 -18.83 -17.70 6.04
C ASN A 198 -18.25 -17.46 4.62
N ALA A 199 -17.25 -18.25 4.21
CA ALA A 199 -16.60 -18.09 2.91
C ALA A 199 -17.55 -18.16 1.71
N ALA A 200 -18.62 -18.97 1.77
CA ALA A 200 -19.62 -19.01 0.71
C ALA A 200 -20.37 -17.67 0.60
N LYS A 201 -20.78 -17.10 1.74
CA LYS A 201 -21.43 -15.79 1.80
C LYS A 201 -20.51 -14.66 1.30
N VAL A 202 -19.21 -14.71 1.63
CA VAL A 202 -18.23 -13.74 1.13
C VAL A 202 -18.08 -13.82 -0.40
N ARG A 203 -18.08 -15.01 -0.99
CA ARG A 203 -18.07 -15.18 -2.46
C ARG A 203 -19.34 -14.64 -3.11
N GLU A 204 -20.51 -14.89 -2.51
CA GLU A 204 -21.78 -14.32 -2.99
C GLU A 204 -21.77 -12.79 -2.96
N ILE A 205 -21.16 -12.17 -1.93
CA ILE A 205 -20.99 -10.71 -1.86
C ILE A 205 -20.05 -10.22 -2.98
N ALA A 206 -18.91 -10.89 -3.18
CA ALA A 206 -17.93 -10.52 -4.21
C ALA A 206 -18.52 -10.54 -5.64
N ASN A 207 -19.43 -11.48 -5.89
CA ASN A 207 -20.14 -11.66 -7.15
C ASN A 207 -21.43 -10.83 -7.27
N GLY A 208 -21.84 -10.12 -6.21
CA GLY A 208 -23.05 -9.29 -6.19
C GLY A 208 -24.36 -10.05 -6.01
N THR A 209 -24.32 -11.36 -5.80
CA THR A 209 -25.50 -12.22 -5.56
C THR A 209 -26.13 -11.97 -4.19
N THR A 210 -25.32 -11.58 -3.21
CA THR A 210 -25.79 -11.18 -1.87
C THR A 210 -25.36 -9.75 -1.57
N GLN A 211 -26.30 -8.95 -1.07
CA GLN A 211 -26.04 -7.57 -0.66
C GLN A 211 -25.56 -7.52 0.80
N ILE A 212 -24.55 -6.69 1.08
CA ILE A 212 -24.01 -6.48 2.43
C ILE A 212 -25.11 -6.05 3.42
N SER A 213 -26.10 -5.29 2.96
CA SER A 213 -27.24 -4.84 3.77
C SER A 213 -28.03 -5.98 4.42
N SER A 214 -28.02 -7.17 3.82
CA SER A 214 -28.67 -8.38 4.37
C SER A 214 -27.94 -8.97 5.58
N ILE A 215 -26.63 -8.71 5.72
CA ILE A 215 -25.78 -9.24 6.80
C ILE A 215 -25.62 -8.23 7.93
N LEU A 216 -25.83 -6.95 7.63
CA LEU A 216 -25.71 -5.85 8.58
C LEU A 216 -26.53 -6.03 9.88
N PRO A 217 -27.75 -6.60 9.88
CA PRO A 217 -28.48 -6.89 11.12
C PRO A 217 -27.75 -7.88 12.05
N ALA A 218 -27.12 -8.93 11.49
CA ALA A 218 -26.34 -9.89 12.28
C ALA A 218 -25.07 -9.23 12.86
N ALA A 219 -24.40 -8.38 12.07
CA ALA A 219 -23.26 -7.60 12.55
C ALA A 219 -23.64 -6.59 13.65
N ASN A 220 -24.82 -5.96 13.54
CA ASN A 220 -25.35 -5.10 14.61
C ASN A 220 -25.73 -5.88 15.87
N SER A 221 -26.23 -7.12 15.72
CA SER A 221 -26.49 -8.01 16.87
C SER A 221 -25.22 -8.38 17.61
N LEU A 222 -24.08 -8.54 16.93
CA LEU A 222 -22.77 -8.72 17.57
C LEU A 222 -22.41 -7.51 18.44
N LYS A 223 -22.53 -6.30 17.89
CA LYS A 223 -22.26 -5.05 18.60
C LYS A 223 -23.20 -4.84 19.79
N ASN A 224 -24.51 -5.00 19.58
CA ASN A 224 -25.52 -4.68 20.60
C ASN A 224 -25.70 -5.81 21.62
N GLY A 225 -25.31 -7.04 21.28
CA GLY A 225 -25.48 -8.24 22.10
C GLY A 225 -24.41 -8.42 23.18
N SER A 226 -23.33 -7.63 23.15
CA SER A 226 -22.25 -7.68 24.14
C SER A 226 -22.00 -6.31 24.76
N PHE A 227 -21.62 -6.26 26.03
CA PHE A 227 -21.10 -5.02 26.64
C PHE A 227 -19.72 -4.63 26.09
N TYR A 228 -19.03 -5.55 25.40
CA TYR A 228 -17.80 -5.25 24.67
C TYR A 228 -18.06 -4.27 23.51
N GLN A 229 -19.29 -4.27 22.98
CA GLN A 229 -19.70 -3.52 21.79
C GLN A 229 -18.89 -3.89 20.55
N ASP A 230 -18.74 -5.19 20.31
CA ASP A 230 -17.89 -5.73 19.27
C ASP A 230 -18.32 -5.31 17.86
N THR A 231 -17.52 -4.43 17.25
CA THR A 231 -17.75 -3.85 15.92
C THR A 231 -17.13 -4.64 14.78
N ARG A 232 -16.41 -5.74 15.07
CA ARG A 232 -15.64 -6.50 14.07
C ARG A 232 -16.46 -6.88 12.85
N GLY A 233 -17.69 -7.37 13.04
CA GLY A 233 -18.57 -7.75 11.93
C GLY A 233 -18.93 -6.59 11.00
N ILE A 234 -19.11 -5.37 11.55
CA ILE A 234 -19.45 -4.18 10.76
C ILE A 234 -18.21 -3.70 10.00
N GLU A 235 -17.06 -3.64 10.68
CA GLU A 235 -15.80 -3.21 10.08
C GLU A 235 -15.36 -4.16 8.95
N MET A 236 -15.52 -5.47 9.15
CA MET A 236 -15.22 -6.49 8.15
C MET A 236 -16.06 -6.31 6.88
N LEU A 237 -17.37 -6.07 7.02
CA LEU A 237 -18.26 -5.82 5.88
C LEU A 237 -17.83 -4.55 5.12
N ASN A 238 -17.51 -3.48 5.84
CA ASN A 238 -17.02 -2.23 5.22
C ASN A 238 -15.68 -2.43 4.49
N ALA A 239 -14.76 -3.20 5.08
CA ALA A 239 -13.47 -3.50 4.47
C ALA A 239 -13.63 -4.34 3.19
N ILE A 240 -14.51 -5.35 3.19
CA ILE A 240 -14.82 -6.14 1.99
C ILE A 240 -15.37 -5.23 0.88
N GLN A 241 -16.30 -4.32 1.20
CA GLN A 241 -16.83 -3.37 0.22
C GLN A 241 -15.71 -2.47 -0.35
N ALA A 242 -14.84 -1.95 0.51
CA ALA A 242 -13.72 -1.10 0.08
C ALA A 242 -12.77 -1.87 -0.86
N ALA A 243 -12.37 -3.10 -0.49
CA ALA A 243 -11.52 -3.95 -1.31
C ALA A 243 -12.12 -4.25 -2.69
N LEU A 244 -13.42 -4.55 -2.75
CA LEU A 244 -14.11 -4.81 -4.02
C LEU A 244 -14.26 -3.58 -4.91
N THR A 245 -14.34 -2.39 -4.30
CA THR A 245 -14.48 -1.11 -5.01
C THR A 245 -13.13 -0.65 -5.59
N ALA A 246 -12.03 -1.01 -4.96
CA ALA A 246 -10.70 -0.63 -5.40
C ALA A 246 -10.11 -1.50 -6.51
N LEU A 247 -10.74 -2.64 -6.83
CA LEU A 247 -10.33 -3.49 -7.94
C LEU A 247 -10.60 -2.80 -9.30
N PRO A 248 -9.73 -2.98 -10.31
CA PRO A 248 -9.94 -2.43 -11.64
C PRO A 248 -11.19 -3.04 -12.29
N ALA A 249 -11.82 -2.31 -13.22
CA ALA A 249 -12.98 -2.79 -13.96
C ALA A 249 -12.71 -4.10 -14.74
N SER A 250 -11.44 -4.38 -15.06
CA SER A 250 -11.00 -5.60 -15.72
C SER A 250 -10.81 -6.81 -14.79
N ALA A 251 -11.04 -6.66 -13.48
CA ALA A 251 -10.84 -7.74 -12.52
C ALA A 251 -11.80 -8.92 -12.76
N THR A 252 -11.26 -10.13 -12.80
CA THR A 252 -12.05 -11.36 -13.00
C THR A 252 -12.88 -11.69 -11.75
N PRO A 253 -13.97 -12.48 -11.87
CA PRO A 253 -14.73 -12.95 -10.71
C PRO A 253 -13.85 -13.62 -9.65
N GLN A 254 -12.87 -14.43 -10.06
CA GLN A 254 -11.94 -15.11 -9.16
C GLN A 254 -11.06 -14.12 -8.39
N GLN A 255 -10.60 -13.05 -9.05
CA GLN A 255 -9.82 -11.99 -8.38
C GLN A 255 -10.67 -11.24 -7.37
N ARG A 256 -11.94 -10.96 -7.70
CA ARG A 256 -12.90 -10.32 -6.78
C ARG A 256 -13.17 -11.19 -5.56
N GLU A 257 -13.42 -12.48 -5.77
CA GLU A 257 -13.62 -13.45 -4.69
C GLU A 257 -12.40 -13.53 -3.78
N GLN A 258 -11.19 -13.69 -4.33
CA GLN A 258 -9.98 -13.82 -3.52
C GLN A 258 -9.67 -12.55 -2.72
N ALA A 259 -9.88 -11.36 -3.31
CA ALA A 259 -9.72 -10.09 -2.59
C ALA A 259 -10.68 -9.99 -1.40
N ALA A 260 -11.95 -10.36 -1.58
CA ALA A 260 -12.93 -10.37 -0.50
C ALA A 260 -12.61 -11.41 0.59
N LEU A 261 -12.17 -12.61 0.19
CA LEU A 261 -11.78 -13.68 1.11
C LEU A 261 -10.52 -13.35 1.92
N ASN A 262 -9.50 -12.77 1.29
CA ASN A 262 -8.29 -12.31 1.99
C ASN A 262 -8.61 -11.17 2.96
N THR A 263 -9.50 -10.26 2.57
CA THR A 263 -9.99 -9.18 3.46
C THR A 263 -10.77 -9.75 4.65
N ALA A 264 -11.66 -10.70 4.41
CA ALA A 264 -12.40 -11.42 5.45
C ALA A 264 -11.45 -12.15 6.43
N ALA A 265 -10.45 -12.84 5.90
CA ALA A 265 -9.45 -13.54 6.70
C ALA A 265 -8.71 -12.58 7.65
N ALA A 266 -8.31 -11.38 7.19
CA ALA A 266 -7.63 -10.40 8.02
C ALA A 266 -8.44 -9.93 9.24
N PHE A 267 -9.77 -9.95 9.16
CA PHE A 267 -10.65 -9.64 10.29
C PHE A 267 -10.95 -10.83 11.20
N ALA A 268 -10.84 -12.05 10.68
CA ALA A 268 -11.07 -13.28 11.41
C ALA A 268 -9.84 -13.75 12.22
N GLU A 269 -8.65 -13.23 11.93
CA GLU A 269 -7.42 -13.57 12.67
C GLU A 269 -7.44 -13.07 14.13
N THR A 270 -7.04 -13.94 15.06
CA THR A 270 -6.92 -13.61 16.50
C THR A 270 -5.53 -13.11 16.87
N ASP A 271 -4.48 -13.67 16.25
CA ASP A 271 -3.09 -13.54 16.71
C ASP A 271 -2.18 -12.84 15.70
N GLN A 272 -2.74 -12.07 14.76
CA GLN A 272 -1.96 -11.31 13.78
C GLN A 272 -1.00 -12.21 12.95
N GLY A 273 -1.42 -13.46 12.66
CA GLY A 273 -0.57 -14.50 12.09
C GLY A 273 0.10 -14.10 10.79
N TYR A 274 -0.62 -13.42 9.89
CA TYR A 274 -0.08 -12.91 8.64
C TYR A 274 1.09 -11.93 8.83
N ASP A 275 0.91 -10.84 9.58
CA ASP A 275 2.00 -9.85 9.73
C ASP A 275 3.13 -10.38 10.60
N ARG A 276 2.86 -11.24 11.60
CA ARG A 276 3.91 -11.95 12.34
C ARG A 276 4.72 -12.88 11.45
N PHE A 277 4.10 -13.51 10.45
CA PHE A 277 4.81 -14.30 9.44
C PHE A 277 5.69 -13.42 8.56
N LEU A 278 5.17 -12.31 8.05
CA LEU A 278 5.96 -11.36 7.25
C LEU A 278 7.14 -10.78 8.02
N ALA A 279 6.93 -10.48 9.31
CA ALA A 279 7.95 -10.00 10.22
C ALA A 279 8.82 -11.13 10.79
N SER A 280 8.77 -12.34 10.23
CA SER A 280 9.47 -13.48 10.82
C SER A 280 10.92 -13.62 10.38
N GLU A 281 11.76 -14.15 11.27
CA GLU A 281 13.14 -14.57 10.98
C GLU A 281 13.20 -15.47 9.74
N LEU A 282 12.25 -16.39 9.61
CA LEU A 282 12.19 -17.35 8.51
C LEU A 282 11.98 -16.67 7.15
N VAL A 283 11.18 -15.61 7.07
CA VAL A 283 10.97 -14.85 5.84
C VAL A 283 12.23 -14.08 5.46
N GLY A 284 12.90 -13.46 6.44
CA GLY A 284 14.20 -12.81 6.23
C GLY A 284 15.26 -13.78 5.69
N ASP A 285 15.37 -14.96 6.31
CA ASP A 285 16.28 -16.02 5.88
C ASP A 285 15.97 -16.56 4.49
N ALA A 286 14.68 -16.72 4.17
CA ALA A 286 14.26 -17.14 2.85
C ALA A 286 14.64 -16.10 1.79
N ILE A 287 14.54 -14.79 2.08
CA ILE A 287 14.97 -13.72 1.18
C ILE A 287 16.48 -13.79 0.95
N SER A 288 17.30 -13.79 2.02
CA SER A 288 18.76 -13.82 1.88
C SER A 288 19.24 -15.09 1.16
N ALA A 289 18.74 -16.26 1.56
CA ALA A 289 19.13 -17.53 0.93
C ALA A 289 18.64 -17.63 -0.52
N ALA A 290 17.45 -17.12 -0.85
CA ALA A 290 16.96 -17.06 -2.22
C ALA A 290 17.80 -16.12 -3.07
N ALA A 291 18.23 -14.97 -2.54
CA ALA A 291 19.07 -14.00 -3.25
C ALA A 291 20.45 -14.57 -3.57
N GLU A 292 21.12 -15.20 -2.60
CA GLU A 292 22.39 -15.89 -2.81
C GLU A 292 22.25 -17.00 -3.87
N LYS A 293 21.18 -17.80 -3.77
CA LYS A 293 20.96 -18.87 -4.74
C LYS A 293 20.65 -18.33 -6.13
N ALA A 294 19.80 -17.32 -6.23
CA ALA A 294 19.45 -16.67 -7.50
C ALA A 294 20.69 -16.10 -8.19
N ALA A 295 21.55 -15.43 -7.43
CA ALA A 295 22.79 -14.85 -7.92
C ALA A 295 23.76 -15.90 -8.48
N SER A 296 24.00 -17.00 -7.74
CA SER A 296 24.90 -18.07 -8.20
C SER A 296 24.43 -18.71 -9.51
N VAL A 297 23.12 -18.78 -9.73
CA VAL A 297 22.55 -19.31 -10.98
C VAL A 297 22.56 -18.26 -12.07
N ALA A 298 22.24 -17.00 -11.77
CA ALA A 298 22.23 -15.92 -12.74
C ALA A 298 23.62 -15.68 -13.36
N GLU A 299 24.70 -15.77 -12.57
CA GLU A 299 26.08 -15.71 -13.06
C GLU A 299 26.37 -16.78 -14.13
N GLY A 300 25.85 -18.00 -13.93
CA GLY A 300 26.01 -19.12 -14.85
C GLY A 300 25.09 -19.09 -16.08
N VAL A 301 24.10 -18.19 -16.14
CA VAL A 301 23.19 -18.06 -17.28
C VAL A 301 23.57 -16.82 -18.08
N ALA A 302 24.25 -17.02 -19.21
CA ALA A 302 24.61 -15.92 -20.09
C ALA A 302 23.38 -15.23 -20.71
N PHE A 303 23.46 -13.92 -20.90
CA PHE A 303 22.51 -13.18 -21.73
C PHE A 303 22.61 -13.62 -23.19
N LYS A 304 21.46 -13.69 -23.85
CA LYS A 304 21.35 -13.83 -25.30
C LYS A 304 20.98 -12.47 -25.91
N PRO A 305 21.58 -12.09 -27.05
CA PRO A 305 21.33 -10.79 -27.66
C PRO A 305 19.94 -10.72 -28.30
N ILE A 306 19.28 -9.57 -28.16
CA ILE A 306 18.18 -9.14 -29.02
C ILE A 306 18.77 -8.23 -30.08
N THR A 307 18.81 -8.72 -31.32
CA THR A 307 19.43 -7.99 -32.43
C THR A 307 18.49 -6.97 -33.05
N ALA A 308 17.18 -7.17 -32.92
CA ALA A 308 16.17 -6.22 -33.36
C ALA A 308 14.87 -6.37 -32.57
N PHE A 309 14.15 -5.26 -32.42
CA PHE A 309 12.73 -5.27 -32.07
C PHE A 309 11.93 -4.92 -33.33
N GLN A 310 10.83 -5.64 -33.56
CA GLN A 310 9.97 -5.51 -34.74
C GLN A 310 8.49 -5.54 -34.35
N SER A 311 7.61 -5.09 -35.23
CA SER A 311 6.17 -5.22 -35.02
C SER A 311 5.75 -6.68 -35.09
N ALA A 312 5.07 -7.17 -34.05
CA ALA A 312 4.23 -8.37 -34.11
C ALA A 312 2.76 -7.96 -34.22
N ASP A 313 1.91 -8.85 -34.75
CA ASP A 313 0.45 -8.77 -34.65
C ASP A 313 -0.14 -7.37 -34.99
N SER A 314 0.23 -6.82 -36.15
CA SER A 314 -0.25 -5.50 -36.62
C SER A 314 0.05 -4.32 -35.67
N GLY A 315 1.13 -4.39 -34.90
CA GLY A 315 1.60 -3.30 -34.01
C GLY A 315 1.12 -3.42 -32.57
N ALA A 316 0.29 -4.43 -32.26
CA ALA A 316 -0.21 -4.67 -30.91
C ALA A 316 0.84 -5.25 -29.96
N ALA A 317 1.85 -5.94 -30.48
CA ALA A 317 2.93 -6.54 -29.71
C ALA A 317 4.28 -6.33 -30.39
N VAL A 318 5.37 -6.48 -29.64
CA VAL A 318 6.74 -6.39 -30.15
C VAL A 318 7.33 -7.80 -30.28
N ALA A 319 7.82 -8.11 -31.48
CA ALA A 319 8.66 -9.25 -31.78
C ALA A 319 10.11 -8.88 -31.47
N ALA A 320 10.76 -9.65 -30.58
CA ALA A 320 12.19 -9.59 -30.39
C ALA A 320 12.86 -10.65 -31.28
N VAL A 321 13.84 -10.23 -32.07
CA VAL A 321 14.66 -11.11 -32.91
C VAL A 321 15.88 -11.53 -32.12
N SER A 322 16.00 -12.84 -31.90
CA SER A 322 17.10 -13.49 -31.20
C SER A 322 17.31 -14.88 -31.82
N ALA A 323 18.35 -15.03 -32.63
CA ALA A 323 18.62 -16.28 -33.34
C ALA A 323 18.80 -17.49 -32.39
N ALA A 324 18.26 -18.64 -32.78
CA ALA A 324 18.33 -19.89 -32.02
C ALA A 324 18.05 -19.70 -30.51
N HIS A 325 16.98 -18.98 -30.18
CA HIS A 325 16.71 -18.59 -28.79
C HIS A 325 16.42 -19.81 -27.90
N GLY A 326 15.84 -20.88 -28.43
CA GLY A 326 15.56 -22.12 -27.69
C GLY A 326 14.47 -21.95 -26.62
N LEU A 327 13.57 -21.00 -26.84
CA LEU A 327 12.42 -20.72 -25.97
C LEU A 327 11.19 -21.47 -26.47
N THR A 328 10.28 -21.75 -25.56
CA THR A 328 8.94 -22.28 -25.79
C THR A 328 7.89 -21.26 -25.34
N SER A 329 6.72 -21.24 -25.97
CA SER A 329 5.64 -20.34 -25.55
C SER A 329 5.30 -20.52 -24.06
N ASN A 330 5.03 -19.41 -23.37
CA ASN A 330 4.89 -19.27 -21.91
C ASN A 330 6.19 -19.31 -21.10
N ASP A 331 7.36 -19.46 -21.72
CA ASP A 331 8.61 -19.15 -21.05
C ASP A 331 8.60 -17.69 -20.57
N GLU A 332 9.25 -17.45 -19.44
CA GLU A 332 9.46 -16.09 -18.94
C GLU A 332 10.95 -15.71 -19.04
N ILE A 333 11.20 -14.53 -19.60
CA ILE A 333 12.54 -13.97 -19.79
C ILE A 333 12.66 -12.63 -19.06
N ALA A 334 13.87 -12.29 -18.66
CA ALA A 334 14.25 -10.94 -18.26
C ALA A 334 14.90 -10.24 -19.45
N VAL A 335 14.39 -9.07 -19.85
CA VAL A 335 14.95 -8.24 -20.92
C VAL A 335 15.58 -7.00 -20.31
N GLN A 336 16.79 -6.64 -20.76
CA GLN A 336 17.45 -5.40 -20.37
C GLN A 336 18.21 -4.77 -21.53
N GLY A 337 18.62 -3.51 -21.36
CA GLY A 337 19.39 -2.78 -22.35
C GLY A 337 18.59 -2.37 -23.59
N ALA A 338 17.27 -2.62 -23.63
CA ALA A 338 16.41 -2.09 -24.67
C ALA A 338 16.26 -0.57 -24.49
N ALA A 339 16.34 0.18 -25.59
CA ALA A 339 16.24 1.63 -25.51
C ALA A 339 14.85 2.14 -25.09
N ILE A 340 13.82 1.33 -25.34
CA ILE A 340 12.45 1.57 -24.88
C ILE A 340 12.29 0.86 -23.54
N SER A 341 12.07 1.63 -22.48
CA SER A 341 12.01 1.10 -21.12
C SER A 341 10.92 0.06 -20.94
N ALA A 342 9.79 0.21 -21.64
CA ALA A 342 8.67 -0.73 -21.62
C ALA A 342 9.01 -2.13 -22.18
N TYR A 343 10.12 -2.28 -22.93
CA TYR A 343 10.58 -3.58 -23.41
C TYR A 343 11.48 -4.28 -22.39
N ASN A 344 12.04 -3.54 -21.43
CA ASN A 344 12.84 -4.11 -20.35
C ASN A 344 11.93 -4.74 -19.27
N GLY A 345 12.52 -5.52 -18.37
CA GLY A 345 11.81 -6.20 -17.29
C GLY A 345 11.47 -7.66 -17.61
N LEU A 346 10.59 -8.25 -16.80
CA LEU A 346 10.15 -9.63 -16.95
C LEU A 346 9.00 -9.74 -17.96
N HIS A 347 9.13 -10.65 -18.91
CA HIS A 347 8.15 -10.89 -19.96
C HIS A 347 7.85 -12.37 -20.12
N LYS A 348 6.55 -12.73 -20.11
CA LYS A 348 6.11 -14.01 -20.67
C LYS A 348 6.07 -13.89 -22.19
N ILE A 349 6.66 -14.88 -22.86
CA ILE A 349 6.81 -14.84 -24.32
C ILE A 349 5.81 -15.76 -25.01
N THR A 350 5.49 -15.44 -26.26
CA THR A 350 5.01 -16.46 -27.20
C THR A 350 6.04 -16.61 -28.31
N THR A 351 6.42 -17.85 -28.61
CA THR A 351 7.34 -18.14 -29.71
C THR A 351 6.66 -17.88 -31.03
N LEU A 352 7.31 -17.14 -31.92
CA LEU A 352 6.84 -16.96 -33.30
C LEU A 352 7.52 -18.01 -34.20
N ASP A 353 8.84 -18.15 -34.06
CA ASP A 353 9.64 -19.16 -34.75
C ASP A 353 10.91 -19.51 -33.91
N ALA A 354 11.95 -20.09 -34.52
CA ALA A 354 13.20 -20.46 -33.83
C ALA A 354 14.14 -19.27 -33.54
N ASN A 355 13.88 -18.12 -34.15
CA ASN A 355 14.71 -16.91 -34.15
C ASN A 355 13.94 -15.66 -33.69
N SER A 356 12.65 -15.77 -33.38
CA SER A 356 11.85 -14.66 -32.92
C SER A 356 10.75 -15.08 -31.93
N PHE A 357 10.50 -14.21 -30.96
CA PHE A 357 9.44 -14.35 -29.98
C PHE A 357 8.75 -13.02 -29.73
N ARG A 358 7.47 -13.04 -29.36
CA ARG A 358 6.73 -11.84 -28.96
C ARG A 358 6.74 -11.67 -27.44
N ILE A 359 6.86 -10.42 -27.00
CA ILE A 359 6.50 -9.97 -25.65
C ILE A 359 5.22 -9.12 -25.76
N ALA A 360 4.38 -9.15 -24.74
CA ALA A 360 3.06 -8.50 -24.75
C ALA A 360 3.14 -6.97 -24.52
N THR A 361 4.10 -6.30 -25.16
CA THR A 361 4.29 -4.84 -25.13
C THR A 361 4.12 -4.27 -26.55
N PRO A 362 3.42 -3.13 -26.74
CA PRO A 362 3.25 -2.50 -28.07
C PRO A 362 4.56 -2.04 -28.75
N PHE A 363 4.66 -2.04 -30.10
CA PHE A 363 5.88 -1.78 -30.89
C PHE A 363 6.15 -0.31 -31.34
N VAL A 364 7.43 0.07 -31.67
CA VAL A 364 7.99 1.40 -32.09
C VAL A 364 9.22 1.25 -33.08
N ALA A 365 9.46 2.06 -34.17
CA ALA A 365 10.38 1.72 -35.33
C ALA A 365 11.55 2.71 -35.80
N GLY A 366 12.81 2.25 -36.18
CA GLY A 366 13.96 2.98 -36.90
C GLY A 366 15.45 2.41 -36.79
N GLY A 367 16.49 2.80 -37.64
CA GLY A 367 17.93 2.30 -37.58
C GLY A 367 19.14 3.13 -38.21
N SER A 368 20.41 2.94 -37.78
CA SER A 368 21.62 3.80 -38.07
C SER A 368 22.70 3.25 -39.04
N ILE A 369 23.49 4.11 -39.73
CA ILE A 369 24.60 3.73 -40.64
C ILE A 369 25.99 3.92 -39.97
N SER A 370 26.81 2.87 -39.92
CA SER A 370 28.12 2.84 -39.27
C SER A 370 29.34 2.99 -40.19
N GLY A 371 29.18 2.90 -41.51
CA GLY A 371 30.29 3.05 -42.46
C GLY A 371 29.85 3.04 -43.92
N PHE A 372 30.62 3.70 -44.78
CA PHE A 372 30.54 3.54 -46.23
C PHE A 372 31.85 2.99 -46.79
N ALA A 373 31.78 2.12 -47.79
CA ALA A 373 32.96 1.59 -48.47
C ALA A 373 32.68 1.39 -49.97
N ALA A 374 33.75 1.45 -50.77
CA ALA A 374 33.68 1.04 -52.16
C ALA A 374 33.36 -0.46 -52.25
N ALA A 375 32.35 -0.83 -53.03
CA ALA A 375 32.29 -2.18 -53.58
C ALA A 375 33.16 -2.24 -54.84
N ASN A 376 33.52 -3.44 -55.29
CA ASN A 376 34.58 -3.71 -56.28
C ASN A 376 34.36 -3.13 -57.70
N ASN A 377 33.47 -2.16 -57.93
CA ASN A 377 33.27 -1.41 -59.18
C ASN A 377 32.53 -0.07 -58.96
N ILE A 378 32.49 0.76 -60.01
CA ILE A 378 32.01 2.17 -60.08
C ILE A 378 30.56 2.38 -59.56
N ALA A 379 29.78 1.30 -59.37
CA ALA A 379 28.63 1.15 -58.48
C ALA A 379 28.48 -0.36 -58.18
N PRO A 380 28.02 -0.82 -57.00
CA PRO A 380 27.27 -0.09 -55.97
C PRO A 380 28.07 0.32 -54.70
N LEU A 381 27.52 1.24 -53.90
CA LEU A 381 28.07 1.74 -52.63
C LEU A 381 27.75 0.77 -51.50
N ARG A 382 28.77 0.25 -50.79
CA ARG A 382 28.58 -0.61 -49.62
C ARG A 382 28.33 0.25 -48.38
N VAL A 383 27.23 -0.02 -47.69
CA VAL A 383 26.76 0.63 -46.48
C VAL A 383 26.82 -0.36 -45.33
N SER A 384 27.59 -0.04 -44.31
CA SER A 384 27.64 -0.77 -43.05
C SER A 384 26.58 -0.24 -42.11
N SER A 385 25.69 -1.10 -41.64
CA SER A 385 24.64 -0.84 -40.67
C SER A 385 24.45 -2.13 -39.86
N PRO A 386 25.06 -2.27 -38.67
CA PRO A 386 25.07 -3.53 -37.95
C PRO A 386 23.65 -4.00 -37.64
N ALA A 387 23.36 -5.28 -37.90
CA ALA A 387 22.05 -5.88 -37.69
C ALA A 387 20.87 -5.12 -38.33
N HIS A 388 21.05 -4.60 -39.56
CA HIS A 388 20.05 -3.75 -40.21
C HIS A 388 18.71 -4.44 -40.51
N GLY A 389 18.65 -5.78 -40.54
CA GLY A 389 17.38 -6.51 -40.71
C GLY A 389 16.66 -6.25 -42.04
N LEU A 390 17.41 -5.85 -43.07
CA LEU A 390 16.91 -5.55 -44.42
C LEU A 390 17.02 -6.81 -45.30
N SER A 391 16.15 -6.93 -46.29
CA SER A 391 16.19 -7.96 -47.35
C SER A 391 16.55 -7.35 -48.70
N ASP A 392 17.03 -8.17 -49.66
CA ASP A 392 17.23 -7.71 -51.03
C ASP A 392 15.96 -7.07 -51.61
N GLY A 393 16.11 -5.92 -52.25
CA GLY A 393 15.01 -5.12 -52.78
C GLY A 393 14.28 -4.25 -51.75
N THR A 394 14.70 -4.23 -50.48
CA THR A 394 14.12 -3.30 -49.50
C THR A 394 14.40 -1.87 -49.93
N ARG A 395 13.36 -1.02 -50.03
CA ARG A 395 13.54 0.41 -50.25
C ARG A 395 13.75 1.09 -48.91
N ILE A 396 14.89 1.77 -48.78
CA ILE A 396 15.22 2.59 -47.62
C ILE A 396 15.42 4.03 -48.05
N ALA A 397 15.13 4.98 -47.18
CA ALA A 397 15.59 6.35 -47.36
C ALA A 397 16.86 6.57 -46.52
N VAL A 398 17.99 6.84 -47.17
CA VAL A 398 19.23 7.24 -46.47
C VAL A 398 19.18 8.75 -46.27
N ARG A 399 19.43 9.21 -45.05
CA ARG A 399 19.44 10.64 -44.69
C ARG A 399 20.60 10.96 -43.76
N GLY A 400 21.08 12.20 -43.79
CA GLY A 400 22.14 12.66 -42.88
C GLY A 400 23.54 12.17 -43.25
N SER A 401 23.77 11.83 -44.52
CA SER A 401 25.07 11.50 -45.09
C SER A 401 25.43 12.48 -46.21
N LEU A 402 26.41 12.15 -47.06
CA LEU A 402 26.72 12.93 -48.26
C LEU A 402 25.47 13.11 -49.12
N ALA A 403 25.33 14.29 -49.75
CA ALA A 403 24.19 14.61 -50.61
C ALA A 403 23.96 13.56 -51.72
N ALA A 404 25.04 12.95 -52.22
CA ALA A 404 24.98 11.87 -53.21
C ALA A 404 24.43 10.56 -52.66
N TYR A 405 24.55 10.31 -51.35
CA TYR A 405 24.07 9.09 -50.68
C TYR A 405 22.67 9.27 -50.13
N ASN A 406 22.23 10.50 -49.91
CA ASN A 406 20.90 10.79 -49.40
C ASN A 406 19.83 10.51 -50.47
N GLY A 407 18.65 10.10 -50.02
CA GLY A 407 17.53 9.75 -50.90
C GLY A 407 17.12 8.29 -50.77
N THR A 408 16.16 7.90 -51.60
CA THR A 408 15.60 6.54 -51.55
C THR A 408 16.41 5.59 -52.40
N HIS A 409 16.83 4.48 -51.81
CA HIS A 409 17.68 3.48 -52.43
C HIS A 409 17.07 2.10 -52.31
N LEU A 410 17.28 1.29 -53.36
CA LEU A 410 17.07 -0.15 -53.32
C LEU A 410 18.29 -0.80 -52.68
N VAL A 411 18.03 -1.63 -51.68
CA VAL A 411 19.05 -2.34 -50.92
C VAL A 411 19.33 -3.68 -51.59
N THR A 412 20.60 -3.95 -51.91
CA THR A 412 21.10 -5.31 -52.16
C THR A 412 21.96 -5.72 -50.97
N VAL A 413 21.43 -6.57 -50.12
CA VAL A 413 22.06 -7.07 -48.90
C VAL A 413 23.32 -7.85 -49.27
N VAL A 414 24.42 -7.55 -48.57
CA VAL A 414 25.68 -8.29 -48.75
C VAL A 414 25.88 -9.27 -47.60
N ASP A 415 25.58 -8.85 -46.38
CA ASP A 415 25.54 -9.68 -45.17
C ASP A 415 24.69 -8.98 -44.08
N ALA A 416 24.55 -9.59 -42.91
CA ALA A 416 23.71 -9.08 -41.82
C ALA A 416 24.08 -7.68 -41.28
N ASN A 417 25.27 -7.18 -41.62
CA ASN A 417 25.79 -5.90 -41.16
C ASN A 417 26.04 -4.93 -42.29
N THR A 418 25.90 -5.36 -43.54
CA THR A 418 26.24 -4.54 -44.69
C THR A 418 25.35 -4.82 -45.88
N PHE A 419 24.94 -3.77 -46.56
CA PHE A 419 24.18 -3.83 -47.79
C PHE A 419 24.76 -2.87 -48.81
N THR A 420 24.28 -2.92 -50.04
CA THR A 420 24.69 -2.01 -51.11
C THR A 420 23.51 -1.21 -51.61
N ILE A 421 23.80 0.04 -52.02
CA ILE A 421 22.84 0.94 -52.65
C ILE A 421 23.40 1.39 -54.02
N PRO A 422 22.56 1.66 -55.03
CA PRO A 422 22.97 1.87 -56.42
C PRO A 422 23.54 3.27 -56.67
N VAL A 423 24.49 3.66 -55.81
CA VAL A 423 25.20 4.94 -55.85
C VAL A 423 26.70 4.64 -55.92
N ALA A 424 27.49 5.50 -56.57
CA ALA A 424 28.94 5.38 -56.55
C ALA A 424 29.51 5.78 -55.18
N PHE A 425 30.58 5.12 -54.71
CA PHE A 425 31.30 5.54 -53.51
C PHE A 425 32.07 6.84 -53.79
N ALA A 426 31.76 7.88 -53.02
CA ALA A 426 32.43 9.18 -53.03
C ALA A 426 33.49 9.27 -51.90
N SER A 427 33.09 9.05 -50.65
CA SER A 427 33.96 8.92 -49.47
C SER A 427 33.19 8.31 -48.29
N ASP A 428 33.85 8.03 -47.16
CA ASP A 428 33.19 7.72 -45.88
C ASP A 428 33.16 8.99 -45.01
N PRO A 429 32.06 9.78 -45.00
CA PRO A 429 31.96 11.00 -44.20
C PRO A 429 31.94 10.71 -42.69
N LEU A 430 32.31 11.69 -41.87
CA LEU A 430 32.16 11.60 -40.40
C LEU A 430 30.68 11.51 -39.98
N ASP A 431 29.79 12.23 -40.68
CA ASP A 431 28.35 12.14 -40.55
C ASP A 431 27.79 11.12 -41.55
N ARG A 432 27.49 9.91 -41.06
CA ARG A 432 27.15 8.75 -41.91
C ARG A 432 25.66 8.51 -42.13
N GLY A 433 24.82 9.19 -41.35
CA GLY A 433 23.37 9.16 -41.54
C GLY A 433 22.64 7.94 -40.98
N VAL A 434 21.34 7.88 -41.26
CA VAL A 434 20.38 6.86 -40.80
C VAL A 434 19.50 6.40 -41.96
N TRP A 435 18.77 5.30 -41.76
CA TRP A 435 17.78 4.82 -42.72
C TRP A 435 16.42 4.53 -42.08
N SER A 436 15.35 4.69 -42.88
CA SER A 436 13.95 4.44 -42.46
C SER A 436 13.19 3.55 -43.45
N SER A 437 12.21 2.77 -42.96
CA SER A 437 11.58 1.66 -43.71
C SER A 437 10.10 1.80 -44.09
N LYS A 438 9.40 2.92 -43.82
CA LYS A 438 8.02 3.10 -44.31
C LYS A 438 7.83 4.40 -45.10
N SER A 439 8.05 4.24 -46.40
CA SER A 439 7.72 5.17 -47.49
C SER A 439 7.34 4.33 -48.70
N GLY A 440 6.42 4.79 -49.55
CA GLY A 440 5.99 4.04 -50.73
C GLY A 440 5.93 4.88 -51.99
N GLU A 441 6.25 4.26 -53.12
CA GLU A 441 5.95 4.84 -54.44
C GLU A 441 4.48 4.64 -54.76
N ILE A 442 3.85 5.69 -55.28
CA ILE A 442 2.46 5.58 -55.73
C ILE A 442 2.48 4.94 -57.11
N ALA A 443 1.93 3.74 -57.23
CA ALA A 443 1.90 3.02 -58.50
C ALA A 443 0.74 3.50 -59.39
N ASN A 444 -0.39 3.87 -58.77
CA ASN A 444 -1.58 4.28 -59.52
C ASN A 444 -2.48 5.20 -58.69
N PHE A 445 -3.17 6.12 -59.38
CA PHE A 445 -4.33 6.83 -58.85
C PHE A 445 -5.57 6.44 -59.66
N GLU A 446 -6.66 6.08 -58.98
CA GLU A 446 -7.96 5.78 -59.58
C GLU A 446 -9.10 6.36 -58.75
N SER A 447 -10.31 6.45 -59.30
CA SER A 447 -11.49 6.87 -58.54
C SER A 447 -11.76 5.87 -57.41
N ALA A 448 -12.10 6.36 -56.22
CA ALA A 448 -12.41 5.49 -55.09
C ALA A 448 -13.56 4.51 -55.40
N PRO A 449 -13.47 3.23 -54.99
CA PRO A 449 -14.52 2.23 -55.21
C PRO A 449 -15.82 2.58 -54.49
N GLY A 450 -16.98 2.18 -55.05
CA GLY A 450 -18.26 2.22 -54.33
C GLY A 450 -18.98 3.58 -54.30
N GLY A 451 -18.63 4.52 -55.18
CA GLY A 451 -19.35 5.80 -55.32
C GLY A 451 -19.00 6.86 -54.26
N VAL A 452 -18.01 6.61 -53.41
CA VAL A 452 -17.49 7.60 -52.46
C VAL A 452 -16.56 8.60 -53.16
N SER A 453 -16.67 9.88 -52.78
CA SER A 453 -15.77 10.92 -53.26
C SER A 453 -14.38 10.73 -52.66
N GLY A 454 -13.41 10.30 -53.46
CA GLY A 454 -12.02 10.11 -53.05
C GLY A 454 -11.15 9.58 -54.18
N VAL A 455 -9.83 9.60 -53.97
CA VAL A 455 -8.87 8.98 -54.88
C VAL A 455 -8.32 7.73 -54.22
N LYS A 456 -8.51 6.57 -54.85
CA LYS A 456 -7.82 5.35 -54.48
C LYS A 456 -6.39 5.40 -55.03
N ILE A 457 -5.46 5.15 -54.14
CA ILE A 457 -4.03 5.10 -54.39
C ILE A 457 -3.61 3.66 -54.25
N THR A 458 -3.02 3.11 -55.31
CA THR A 458 -2.41 1.79 -55.28
C THR A 458 -0.94 1.92 -54.92
N CYS A 459 -0.56 1.32 -53.81
CA CYS A 459 0.82 1.18 -53.36
C CYS A 459 0.95 -0.20 -52.72
N ALA A 460 1.75 -1.08 -53.32
CA ALA A 460 1.89 -2.45 -52.84
C ALA A 460 2.44 -2.49 -51.40
N ASN A 461 1.86 -3.34 -50.54
CA ASN A 461 2.25 -3.60 -49.16
C ASN A 461 2.50 -2.32 -48.34
N HIS A 462 1.66 -1.30 -48.51
CA HIS A 462 1.87 0.02 -47.94
C HIS A 462 1.87 0.03 -46.40
N GLY A 463 1.23 -0.96 -45.76
CA GLY A 463 1.28 -1.12 -44.30
C GLY A 463 0.72 0.09 -43.53
N LEU A 464 -0.25 0.78 -44.12
CA LEU A 464 -1.00 1.92 -43.58
C LEU A 464 -2.37 1.47 -43.06
N ASP A 465 -2.92 2.15 -42.06
CA ASP A 465 -4.20 1.88 -41.40
C ASP A 465 -5.20 3.04 -41.52
N ASN A 466 -6.51 2.75 -41.40
CA ASN A 466 -7.58 3.75 -41.48
C ASN A 466 -7.33 4.94 -40.52
N GLY A 467 -7.44 6.16 -41.05
CA GLY A 467 -7.26 7.40 -40.29
C GLY A 467 -5.81 7.89 -40.19
N GLN A 468 -4.82 7.17 -40.73
CA GLN A 468 -3.43 7.64 -40.74
C GLN A 468 -3.26 8.85 -41.68
N VAL A 469 -2.45 9.82 -41.25
CA VAL A 469 -2.08 10.97 -42.07
C VAL A 469 -0.74 10.67 -42.73
N ILE A 470 -0.71 10.72 -44.06
CA ILE A 470 0.50 10.61 -44.88
C ILE A 470 0.77 11.97 -45.52
N GLU A 471 2.01 12.28 -45.89
CA GLU A 471 2.29 13.34 -46.86
C GLU A 471 2.48 12.73 -48.24
N ILE A 472 1.83 13.28 -49.26
CA ILE A 472 2.09 12.93 -50.65
C ILE A 472 2.94 14.02 -51.27
N GLN A 473 4.06 13.65 -51.89
CA GLN A 473 5.00 14.58 -52.48
C GLN A 473 5.30 14.19 -53.94
N GLY A 474 5.47 15.20 -54.80
CA GLY A 474 5.93 15.01 -56.18
C GLY A 474 4.91 14.37 -57.14
N ALA A 475 3.63 14.25 -56.77
CA ALA A 475 2.59 13.85 -57.72
C ALA A 475 2.34 14.98 -58.74
N GLY A 476 2.28 14.66 -60.03
CA GLY A 476 2.09 15.62 -61.11
C GLY A 476 0.72 16.33 -61.07
N GLN A 477 -0.24 15.77 -60.33
CA GLN A 477 -1.50 16.41 -60.01
C GLN A 477 -1.38 17.11 -58.65
N ALA A 478 -1.30 18.45 -58.66
CA ALA A 478 -1.01 19.25 -57.46
C ALA A 478 -1.99 19.00 -56.29
N SER A 479 -3.27 18.72 -56.58
CA SER A 479 -4.29 18.46 -55.57
C SER A 479 -4.06 17.17 -54.75
N TYR A 480 -3.22 16.25 -55.24
CA TYR A 480 -2.86 15.02 -54.52
C TYR A 480 -1.73 15.24 -53.52
N ASN A 481 -0.91 16.27 -53.69
CA ASN A 481 0.21 16.56 -52.79
C ASN A 481 -0.24 17.15 -51.45
N GLY A 482 0.67 17.13 -50.48
CA GLY A 482 0.47 17.57 -49.10
C GLY A 482 -0.12 16.49 -48.20
N LEU A 483 -0.41 16.85 -46.95
CA LEU A 483 -0.93 15.92 -45.94
C LEU A 483 -2.33 15.40 -46.30
N LYS A 484 -2.53 14.08 -46.21
CA LYS A 484 -3.80 13.39 -46.49
C LYS A 484 -4.08 12.36 -45.41
N THR A 485 -5.29 12.39 -44.86
CA THR A 485 -5.81 11.28 -44.06
C THR A 485 -6.25 10.15 -44.98
N ILE A 486 -5.83 8.91 -44.69
CA ILE A 486 -6.10 7.75 -45.54
C ILE A 486 -7.22 6.88 -45.00
N THR A 487 -7.98 6.25 -45.91
CA THR A 487 -8.85 5.11 -45.60
C THR A 487 -8.32 3.88 -46.34
N ARG A 488 -7.78 2.92 -45.62
CA ARG A 488 -7.28 1.65 -46.12
C ARG A 488 -8.39 0.86 -46.84
N ILE A 489 -8.06 0.34 -48.01
CA ILE A 489 -8.90 -0.59 -48.76
C ILE A 489 -8.39 -2.03 -48.55
N ASP A 490 -7.10 -2.26 -48.74
CA ASP A 490 -6.46 -3.56 -48.53
C ASP A 490 -4.97 -3.41 -48.18
N ALA A 491 -4.13 -4.42 -48.42
CA ALA A 491 -2.68 -4.33 -48.18
C ALA A 491 -1.94 -3.49 -49.24
N ASN A 492 -2.56 -3.26 -50.39
CA ASN A 492 -1.96 -2.67 -51.57
C ASN A 492 -2.65 -1.38 -52.02
N SER A 493 -3.65 -0.91 -51.30
CA SER A 493 -4.38 0.30 -51.66
C SER A 493 -5.10 0.97 -50.49
N PHE A 494 -5.21 2.29 -50.60
CA PHE A 494 -5.93 3.16 -49.67
C PHE A 494 -6.57 4.32 -50.43
N THR A 495 -7.52 5.03 -49.84
CA THR A 495 -8.11 6.25 -50.42
C THR A 495 -7.65 7.50 -49.68
N ILE A 496 -7.60 8.62 -50.40
CA ILE A 496 -7.48 9.97 -49.84
C ILE A 496 -8.74 10.79 -50.18
N PRO A 497 -9.15 11.72 -49.30
CA PRO A 497 -10.41 12.48 -49.45
C PRO A 497 -10.24 13.68 -50.39
N VAL A 498 -9.81 13.41 -51.63
CA VAL A 498 -9.64 14.41 -52.69
C VAL A 498 -10.41 13.95 -53.92
N ALA A 499 -10.99 14.88 -54.69
CA ALA A 499 -11.66 14.54 -55.95
C ALA A 499 -10.66 13.97 -56.96
N PHE A 500 -11.06 12.92 -57.68
CA PHE A 500 -10.22 12.29 -58.70
C PHE A 500 -10.06 13.21 -59.91
N GLY A 501 -8.88 13.82 -60.04
CA GLY A 501 -8.47 14.69 -61.14
C GLY A 501 -7.76 13.96 -62.28
N GLY A 502 -7.91 12.63 -62.37
CA GLY A 502 -7.17 11.78 -63.31
C GLY A 502 -5.89 11.18 -62.72
N ASN A 503 -5.23 10.34 -63.50
CA ASN A 503 -4.04 9.61 -63.09
C ASN A 503 -2.77 10.31 -63.65
N PRO A 504 -2.04 11.13 -62.87
CA PRO A 504 -0.96 11.99 -63.38
C PRO A 504 0.21 11.18 -63.94
N ALA A 505 0.91 11.69 -64.95
CA ALA A 505 2.08 10.99 -65.52
C ALA A 505 3.20 10.78 -64.49
N ILE A 506 3.40 11.75 -63.60
CA ILE A 506 4.31 11.65 -62.44
C ILE A 506 3.48 11.28 -61.22
N LYS A 507 3.78 10.14 -60.58
CA LYS A 507 2.93 9.60 -59.52
C LYS A 507 3.28 10.11 -58.11
N GLY A 508 4.52 10.53 -57.88
CA GLY A 508 4.96 10.95 -56.56
C GLY A 508 5.10 9.79 -55.57
N THR A 509 5.40 10.14 -54.33
CA THR A 509 5.63 9.22 -53.21
C THR A 509 4.76 9.61 -52.03
N TRP A 510 4.59 8.69 -51.09
CA TRP A 510 4.04 9.00 -49.77
C TRP A 510 4.99 8.59 -48.65
N ASP A 511 4.94 9.33 -47.54
CA ASP A 511 5.60 9.02 -46.28
C ASP A 511 4.71 9.38 -45.06
N ILE A 512 5.09 8.92 -43.87
CA ILE A 512 4.49 9.34 -42.60
C ILE A 512 5.49 10.32 -41.95
N PRO A 513 5.16 11.61 -41.81
CA PRO A 513 6.01 12.57 -41.13
C PRO A 513 5.86 12.50 -39.60
N GLU A 514 6.97 12.56 -38.85
CA GLU A 514 6.97 12.84 -37.40
C GLU A 514 7.92 14.00 -37.08
N GLU A 515 7.37 15.20 -36.94
CA GLU A 515 8.12 16.44 -36.73
C GLU A 515 8.05 16.93 -35.28
N ILE A 516 9.18 17.42 -34.74
CA ILE A 516 9.19 18.20 -33.50
C ILE A 516 8.50 19.54 -33.76
N THR A 517 7.34 19.75 -33.13
CA THR A 517 6.46 20.89 -33.48
C THR A 517 6.80 22.18 -32.74
N ALA A 518 7.37 22.12 -31.53
CA ALA A 518 7.81 23.31 -30.77
C ALA A 518 8.68 22.94 -29.55
N PHE A 519 9.52 23.88 -29.12
CA PHE A 519 10.15 23.89 -27.80
C PHE A 519 9.62 25.06 -26.92
N ALA A 520 9.48 24.87 -25.59
CA ALA A 520 8.87 25.89 -24.71
C ALA A 520 9.47 25.95 -23.27
N PRO A 521 9.44 27.13 -22.59
CA PRO A 521 9.98 27.32 -21.23
C PRO A 521 9.01 26.97 -20.09
N PRO A 522 9.54 26.64 -18.89
CA PRO A 522 9.35 27.54 -17.75
C PRO A 522 10.64 27.80 -16.96
N VAL A 523 10.63 28.88 -16.17
CA VAL A 523 11.78 29.44 -15.43
C VAL A 523 12.54 28.36 -14.62
N SER A 524 13.74 28.04 -15.14
CA SER A 524 14.84 27.20 -14.61
C SER A 524 14.63 25.68 -14.43
N VAL A 525 14.25 24.95 -15.49
CA VAL A 525 14.25 23.45 -15.52
C VAL A 525 14.45 22.91 -16.97
N PRO A 526 14.69 21.58 -17.19
CA PRO A 526 15.02 20.94 -18.48
C PRO A 526 14.15 21.32 -19.69
N THR A 527 14.73 21.29 -20.89
CA THR A 527 14.10 21.64 -22.17
C THR A 527 12.91 20.75 -22.47
N ARG A 528 11.74 21.35 -22.72
CA ARG A 528 10.50 20.66 -23.09
C ARG A 528 10.35 20.56 -24.62
N ILE A 529 9.87 19.41 -25.08
CA ILE A 529 9.61 19.05 -26.47
C ILE A 529 8.14 18.67 -26.60
N SER A 530 7.44 19.28 -27.57
CA SER A 530 6.03 19.00 -27.83
C SER A 530 5.85 18.12 -29.08
N PHE A 531 5.20 16.97 -28.89
CA PHE A 531 4.84 16.02 -29.93
C PHE A 531 3.59 15.21 -29.55
N THR A 532 2.51 15.32 -30.33
CA THR A 532 1.24 14.63 -30.03
C THR A 532 1.38 13.11 -30.07
N ASN A 533 1.03 12.44 -28.97
CA ASN A 533 1.00 10.98 -28.83
C ASN A 533 2.36 10.30 -29.01
N HIS A 534 3.41 10.81 -28.35
CA HIS A 534 4.78 10.27 -28.45
C HIS A 534 4.96 8.87 -27.82
N ARG A 535 4.02 8.40 -26.98
CA ARG A 535 4.01 7.05 -26.35
C ARG A 535 5.26 6.67 -25.54
N LEU A 536 6.06 7.65 -25.16
CA LEU A 536 7.24 7.49 -24.29
C LEU A 536 6.81 7.47 -22.82
N ALA A 537 7.67 6.92 -21.96
CA ALA A 537 7.64 7.00 -20.51
C ALA A 537 8.87 7.74 -19.98
N SER A 538 8.77 8.35 -18.78
CA SER A 538 9.92 8.94 -18.12
C SER A 538 10.99 7.87 -17.86
N GLY A 539 12.24 8.16 -18.24
CA GLY A 539 13.35 7.22 -18.22
C GLY A 539 13.69 6.60 -19.58
N ASP A 540 12.80 6.71 -20.57
CA ASP A 540 13.11 6.26 -21.95
C ASP A 540 14.34 6.99 -22.50
N ARG A 541 15.13 6.28 -23.30
CA ARG A 541 16.25 6.88 -24.02
C ARG A 541 15.90 7.07 -25.49
N ILE A 542 15.87 8.34 -25.88
CA ILE A 542 15.71 8.74 -27.27
C ILE A 542 17.02 9.31 -27.79
N VAL A 543 17.17 9.35 -29.11
CA VAL A 543 18.24 10.08 -29.77
C VAL A 543 17.61 11.20 -30.55
N ILE A 544 17.93 12.45 -30.22
CA ILE A 544 17.49 13.63 -30.97
C ILE A 544 18.54 13.94 -32.03
N SER A 545 18.10 14.23 -33.25
CA SER A 545 18.98 14.48 -34.39
C SER A 545 18.47 15.65 -35.23
N GLY A 546 19.38 16.43 -35.81
CA GLY A 546 19.04 17.51 -36.72
C GLY A 546 18.41 18.74 -36.06
N SER A 547 18.45 18.88 -34.74
CA SER A 547 18.06 20.13 -34.07
C SER A 547 19.10 21.21 -34.35
N GLY A 548 18.64 22.43 -34.67
CA GLY A 548 19.50 23.59 -34.91
C GLY A 548 20.23 24.09 -33.67
N LYS A 549 19.91 23.55 -32.49
CA LYS A 549 20.66 23.72 -31.25
C LYS A 549 21.44 22.44 -30.94
N ALA A 550 22.77 22.51 -31.03
CA ALA A 550 23.67 21.36 -30.95
C ALA A 550 23.48 20.53 -29.67
N GLU A 551 23.27 21.20 -28.54
CA GLU A 551 23.10 20.60 -27.21
C GLU A 551 21.87 19.69 -27.08
N TYR A 552 20.88 19.82 -27.96
CA TYR A 552 19.71 18.94 -27.97
C TYR A 552 19.99 17.61 -28.67
N ASN A 553 20.96 17.57 -29.58
CA ASN A 553 21.26 16.37 -30.35
C ASN A 553 22.00 15.31 -29.53
N GLY A 554 21.89 14.04 -29.95
CA GLY A 554 22.48 12.89 -29.27
C GLY A 554 21.48 12.16 -28.37
N ALA A 555 21.98 11.19 -27.59
CA ALA A 555 21.15 10.39 -26.69
C ALA A 555 20.68 11.23 -25.51
N GLN A 556 19.37 11.31 -25.32
CA GLN A 556 18.70 12.06 -24.27
C GLN A 556 17.82 11.12 -23.45
N THR A 557 17.82 11.31 -22.13
CA THR A 557 16.86 10.65 -21.25
C THR A 557 15.58 11.49 -21.20
N VAL A 558 14.44 10.84 -21.36
CA VAL A 558 13.12 11.48 -21.41
C VAL A 558 12.55 11.64 -20.01
N THR A 559 11.96 12.79 -19.71
CA THR A 559 11.02 12.96 -18.58
C THR A 559 9.68 13.42 -19.14
N VAL A 560 8.72 12.50 -19.20
CA VAL A 560 7.38 12.73 -19.75
C VAL A 560 6.59 13.69 -18.88
N ILE A 561 5.87 14.59 -19.53
CA ILE A 561 5.01 15.58 -18.91
C ILE A 561 3.55 15.19 -19.11
N ASP A 562 3.16 14.92 -20.36
CA ASP A 562 1.83 14.41 -20.73
C ASP A 562 1.91 13.64 -22.05
N ALA A 563 0.78 13.20 -22.61
CA ALA A 563 0.76 12.40 -23.84
C ALA A 563 1.31 13.13 -25.09
N SER A 564 1.48 14.44 -25.02
CA SER A 564 1.93 15.28 -26.13
C SER A 564 3.22 16.04 -25.82
N THR A 565 3.84 15.84 -24.66
CA THR A 565 5.01 16.61 -24.25
C THR A 565 5.93 15.82 -23.33
N PHE A 566 7.24 16.00 -23.53
CA PHE A 566 8.27 15.46 -22.64
C PHE A 566 9.45 16.43 -22.52
N SER A 567 10.40 16.16 -21.64
CA SER A 567 11.59 16.96 -21.45
C SER A 567 12.88 16.14 -21.52
N ILE A 568 13.97 16.83 -21.84
CA ILE A 568 15.33 16.28 -21.89
C ILE A 568 16.23 17.04 -20.90
N PRO A 569 17.29 16.43 -20.33
CA PRO A 569 18.13 17.02 -19.29
C PRO A 569 19.10 18.10 -19.82
N VAL A 570 18.65 18.91 -20.79
CA VAL A 570 19.40 20.02 -21.37
C VAL A 570 18.72 21.33 -20.95
N PRO A 571 19.43 22.27 -20.29
CA PRO A 571 18.85 23.55 -19.89
C PRO A 571 18.28 24.37 -21.05
N TRP A 572 17.13 25.00 -20.84
CA TRP A 572 16.55 25.93 -21.79
C TRP A 572 17.32 27.25 -21.81
N GLU A 573 17.69 27.75 -23.00
CA GLU A 573 18.26 29.08 -23.17
C GLU A 573 17.25 30.01 -23.83
N SER A 574 16.96 31.15 -23.22
CA SER A 574 15.90 32.06 -23.68
C SER A 574 16.12 32.67 -25.08
N ALA A 575 17.38 32.80 -25.53
CA ALA A 575 17.71 33.39 -26.82
C ALA A 575 17.79 32.38 -27.98
N THR A 576 18.08 31.10 -27.69
CA THR A 576 18.46 30.07 -28.69
C THR A 576 17.71 28.75 -28.51
N GLY A 577 16.92 28.62 -27.45
CA GLY A 577 16.27 27.37 -27.05
C GLY A 577 15.22 26.89 -28.05
N ASP A 578 14.64 27.79 -28.86
CA ASP A 578 13.71 27.40 -29.92
C ASP A 578 14.35 27.50 -31.31
N PRO A 579 15.28 26.60 -31.69
CA PRO A 579 16.02 26.73 -32.95
C PRO A 579 15.09 26.67 -34.16
N MET A 580 15.39 27.39 -35.25
CA MET A 580 14.56 27.35 -36.47
C MET A 580 14.40 25.93 -37.06
N VAL A 581 15.43 25.09 -36.92
CA VAL A 581 15.38 23.67 -37.30
C VAL A 581 15.12 22.86 -36.04
N LYS A 582 13.99 22.15 -35.97
CA LYS A 582 13.54 21.51 -34.73
C LYS A 582 14.16 20.12 -34.49
N GLY A 583 14.61 19.45 -35.55
CA GLY A 583 15.15 18.08 -35.48
C GLY A 583 14.05 17.01 -35.37
N THR A 584 14.47 15.75 -35.26
CA THR A 584 13.62 14.58 -35.05
C THR A 584 14.16 13.73 -33.90
N TRP A 585 13.37 12.80 -33.39
CA TRP A 585 13.83 11.87 -32.35
C TRP A 585 13.48 10.41 -32.69
N ALA A 586 14.25 9.45 -32.18
CA ALA A 586 14.00 8.01 -32.33
C ALA A 586 14.46 7.22 -31.08
N ALA A 587 13.94 6.01 -30.89
CA ALA A 587 14.44 5.09 -29.85
C ALA A 587 15.80 4.47 -30.26
N GLY A 588 16.70 4.23 -29.31
CA GLY A 588 17.97 3.52 -29.56
C GLY A 588 17.81 2.04 -29.97
N THR A 589 18.86 1.40 -30.48
CA THR A 589 18.82 0.03 -31.07
C THR A 589 19.28 -1.07 -30.10
N GLY A 590 18.58 -2.21 -30.11
CA GLY A 590 19.01 -3.50 -29.51
C GLY A 590 18.70 -3.67 -28.01
N GLY A 591 18.89 -4.89 -27.51
CA GLY A 591 18.73 -5.27 -26.09
C GLY A 591 19.32 -6.66 -25.81
N GLN A 592 19.17 -7.19 -24.62
CA GLN A 592 19.60 -8.55 -24.25
C GLN A 592 18.56 -9.22 -23.37
N TRP A 593 18.54 -10.54 -23.34
CA TRP A 593 17.60 -11.30 -22.52
C TRP A 593 18.20 -12.54 -21.85
N ARG A 594 17.59 -12.95 -20.74
CA ARG A 594 17.95 -14.14 -19.97
C ARG A 594 16.70 -14.95 -19.62
N LYS A 595 16.73 -16.28 -19.77
CA LYS A 595 15.62 -17.16 -19.32
C LYS A 595 15.62 -17.26 -17.80
N THR A 596 14.45 -17.10 -17.17
CA THR A 596 14.34 -17.09 -15.69
C THR A 596 14.09 -18.47 -15.08
N SER A 597 13.76 -19.48 -15.89
CA SER A 597 13.30 -20.80 -15.40
C SER A 597 14.35 -21.52 -14.54
N ALA A 598 15.63 -21.43 -14.89
CA ALA A 598 16.71 -22.04 -14.11
C ALA A 598 16.87 -21.37 -12.74
N ILE A 599 16.74 -20.04 -12.69
CA ILE A 599 16.79 -19.27 -11.44
C ILE A 599 15.61 -19.69 -10.55
N ARG A 600 14.39 -19.73 -11.08
CA ARG A 600 13.19 -20.17 -10.32
C ARG A 600 13.31 -21.60 -9.80
N ALA A 601 13.68 -22.55 -10.65
CA ALA A 601 13.82 -23.95 -10.24
C ALA A 601 14.87 -24.14 -9.14
N ALA A 602 15.91 -23.30 -9.14
CA ALA A 602 16.93 -23.32 -8.10
C ALA A 602 16.41 -22.81 -6.74
N LEU A 603 15.49 -21.84 -6.73
CA LEU A 603 14.84 -21.36 -5.51
C LEU A 603 14.01 -22.45 -4.84
N ASP A 604 13.38 -23.34 -5.62
CA ASP A 604 12.62 -24.47 -5.09
C ASP A 604 13.48 -25.48 -4.31
N GLN A 605 14.81 -25.47 -4.54
CA GLN A 605 15.76 -26.32 -3.84
C GLN A 605 16.34 -25.67 -2.57
N VAL A 606 15.96 -24.43 -2.26
CA VAL A 606 16.44 -23.71 -1.07
C VAL A 606 15.59 -24.12 0.13
N ALA A 607 16.19 -24.80 1.11
CA ALA A 607 15.49 -25.28 2.31
C ALA A 607 14.72 -24.17 3.06
N LYS A 608 15.30 -22.97 3.17
CA LYS A 608 14.62 -21.83 3.81
C LYS A 608 13.40 -21.33 3.02
N VAL A 609 13.44 -21.40 1.70
CA VAL A 609 12.29 -21.05 0.85
C VAL A 609 11.18 -22.09 1.01
N SER A 610 11.50 -23.38 1.04
CA SER A 610 10.51 -24.44 1.24
C SER A 610 9.90 -24.42 2.65
N GLU A 611 10.71 -24.15 3.68
CA GLU A 611 10.26 -23.91 5.06
C GLU A 611 9.30 -22.69 5.11
N ALA A 612 9.68 -21.56 4.50
CA ALA A 612 8.87 -20.36 4.48
C ALA A 612 7.53 -20.55 3.75
N ARG A 613 7.53 -21.22 2.59
CA ARG A 613 6.29 -21.60 1.88
C ARG A 613 5.40 -22.51 2.72
N THR A 614 5.98 -23.49 3.41
CA THR A 614 5.22 -24.37 4.32
C THR A 614 4.62 -23.59 5.48
N LYS A 615 5.40 -22.68 6.08
CA LYS A 615 4.89 -21.79 7.14
C LYS A 615 3.79 -20.87 6.62
N ALA A 616 3.91 -20.33 5.41
CA ALA A 616 2.89 -19.52 4.77
C ALA A 616 1.56 -20.28 4.61
N LEU A 617 1.61 -21.58 4.28
CA LEU A 617 0.44 -22.45 4.23
C LEU A 617 -0.19 -22.67 5.61
N ASN A 618 0.62 -22.77 6.67
CA ASN A 618 0.15 -22.97 8.04
C ASN A 618 -0.45 -21.71 8.68
N VAL A 619 -0.13 -20.53 8.17
CA VAL A 619 -0.68 -19.24 8.62
C VAL A 619 -2.06 -18.98 8.04
N LYS A 620 -2.45 -19.68 6.97
CA LYS A 620 -3.75 -19.52 6.31
C LYS A 620 -4.90 -19.77 7.27
N LEU A 621 -5.88 -18.86 7.25
CA LEU A 621 -7.21 -19.17 7.76
C LEU A 621 -7.97 -20.05 6.76
N THR A 622 -8.01 -21.35 7.05
CA THR A 622 -8.70 -22.35 6.22
C THR A 622 -10.17 -22.03 6.01
N SER A 623 -10.83 -21.43 7.01
CA SER A 623 -12.23 -20.98 6.96
C SER A 623 -12.54 -19.98 5.84
N TYR A 624 -11.53 -19.28 5.29
CA TYR A 624 -11.69 -18.30 4.21
C TYR A 624 -10.85 -18.61 2.96
N SER A 625 -10.24 -19.80 2.84
CA SER A 625 -9.34 -20.10 1.70
C SER A 625 -8.27 -19.01 1.51
N ASP A 626 -7.73 -18.53 2.62
CA ASP A 626 -6.78 -17.41 2.69
C ASP A 626 -5.50 -17.67 1.86
N THR A 627 -5.12 -16.73 1.01
CA THR A 627 -3.90 -16.79 0.18
C THR A 627 -2.87 -15.73 0.53
N ARG A 628 -3.12 -14.87 1.52
CA ARG A 628 -2.29 -13.70 1.82
C ARG A 628 -0.81 -14.05 2.02
N ALA A 629 -0.50 -15.01 2.88
CA ALA A 629 0.88 -15.41 3.18
C ALA A 629 1.61 -16.06 1.99
N PRO A 630 1.03 -17.04 1.27
CA PRO A 630 1.66 -17.58 0.06
C PRO A 630 1.82 -16.55 -1.05
N ASP A 631 0.81 -15.72 -1.31
CA ASP A 631 0.88 -14.71 -2.38
C ASP A 631 1.99 -13.70 -2.07
N ALA A 632 2.14 -13.30 -0.80
CA ALA A 632 3.26 -12.49 -0.36
C ALA A 632 4.60 -13.19 -0.60
N MET A 633 4.75 -14.46 -0.20
CA MET A 633 6.00 -15.19 -0.39
C MET A 633 6.39 -15.29 -1.88
N GLU A 634 5.46 -15.65 -2.76
CA GLU A 634 5.74 -15.74 -4.20
C GLU A 634 6.03 -14.38 -4.82
N LEU A 635 5.40 -13.30 -4.33
CA LEU A 635 5.74 -11.94 -4.73
C LEU A 635 7.19 -11.59 -4.37
N LEU A 636 7.64 -11.89 -3.15
CA LEU A 636 9.03 -11.67 -2.72
C LEU A 636 10.02 -12.41 -3.62
N LEU A 637 9.78 -13.72 -3.84
CA LEU A 637 10.64 -14.54 -4.70
C LEU A 637 10.64 -14.02 -6.14
N SER A 638 9.50 -13.56 -6.65
CA SER A 638 9.42 -12.99 -8.00
C SER A 638 10.28 -11.74 -8.17
N LYS A 639 10.37 -10.89 -7.13
CA LYS A 639 11.18 -9.66 -7.14
C LYS A 639 12.67 -9.98 -7.05
N ILE A 640 13.06 -10.98 -6.25
CA ILE A 640 14.43 -11.50 -6.18
C ILE A 640 14.85 -12.07 -7.55
N VAL A 641 13.99 -12.87 -8.17
CA VAL A 641 14.25 -13.45 -9.50
C VAL A 641 14.37 -12.36 -10.55
N ALA A 642 13.49 -11.35 -10.52
CA ALA A 642 13.55 -10.22 -11.46
C ALA A 642 14.89 -9.51 -11.39
N GLU A 643 15.32 -9.11 -10.20
CA GLU A 643 16.56 -8.38 -9.98
C GLU A 643 17.79 -9.22 -10.37
N ALA A 644 17.84 -10.48 -9.93
CA ALA A 644 18.95 -11.37 -10.27
C ALA A 644 19.03 -11.65 -11.78
N ALA A 645 17.88 -11.81 -12.44
CA ALA A 645 17.83 -12.09 -13.87
C ALA A 645 18.21 -10.86 -14.72
N LEU A 646 17.89 -9.65 -14.27
CA LEU A 646 18.20 -8.40 -14.95
C LEU A 646 19.65 -7.94 -14.72
N SER A 647 20.31 -8.32 -13.63
CA SER A 647 21.67 -7.87 -13.35
C SER A 647 22.69 -8.34 -14.39
N ASP A 648 23.51 -7.39 -14.88
CA ASP A 648 24.67 -7.59 -15.74
C ASP A 648 26.00 -7.67 -14.97
N SER A 649 25.99 -7.47 -13.65
CA SER A 649 27.20 -7.57 -12.83
C SER A 649 27.88 -8.94 -13.02
N PRO A 650 29.21 -8.96 -13.20
CA PRO A 650 29.99 -10.19 -13.28
C PRO A 650 30.25 -10.82 -11.90
N LEU A 651 29.85 -10.17 -10.79
CA LEU A 651 30.11 -10.63 -9.44
C LEU A 651 28.82 -11.14 -8.79
N ALA A 652 28.71 -12.44 -8.54
CA ALA A 652 27.55 -13.01 -7.85
C ALA A 652 27.26 -12.37 -6.47
N SER A 653 28.28 -11.86 -5.77
CA SER A 653 28.10 -11.13 -4.51
C SER A 653 27.32 -9.82 -4.67
N GLU A 654 27.52 -9.10 -5.78
CA GLU A 654 26.78 -7.87 -6.08
C GLU A 654 25.34 -8.19 -6.48
N ILE A 655 25.15 -9.20 -7.35
CA ILE A 655 23.82 -9.69 -7.72
C ILE A 655 23.03 -10.11 -6.47
N ALA A 656 23.66 -10.85 -5.55
CA ALA A 656 23.03 -11.30 -4.31
C ALA A 656 22.60 -10.10 -3.44
N THR A 657 23.45 -9.08 -3.32
CA THR A 657 23.15 -7.87 -2.53
C THR A 657 21.96 -7.10 -3.11
N LEU A 658 21.94 -6.90 -4.44
CA LEU A 658 20.84 -6.21 -5.12
C LEU A 658 19.54 -7.02 -5.05
N ALA A 659 19.60 -8.33 -5.30
CA ALA A 659 18.44 -9.21 -5.26
C ALA A 659 17.86 -9.33 -3.84
N GLU A 660 18.72 -9.40 -2.82
CA GLU A 660 18.30 -9.37 -1.41
C GLU A 660 17.60 -8.04 -1.09
N LYS A 661 18.18 -6.91 -1.53
CA LYS A 661 17.57 -5.59 -1.39
C LYS A 661 16.20 -5.54 -2.07
N ALA A 662 16.06 -6.03 -3.30
CA ALA A 662 14.79 -6.09 -4.01
C ALA A 662 13.73 -6.93 -3.28
N GLY A 663 14.12 -8.05 -2.67
CA GLY A 663 13.23 -8.85 -1.81
C GLY A 663 12.80 -8.09 -0.56
N ARG A 664 13.71 -7.39 0.12
CA ARG A 664 13.40 -6.60 1.32
C ARG A 664 12.54 -5.36 1.00
N ASP A 665 12.83 -4.68 -0.09
CA ASP A 665 12.02 -3.56 -0.59
C ASP A 665 10.61 -4.04 -0.94
N ALA A 666 10.48 -5.21 -1.59
CA ALA A 666 9.19 -5.80 -1.89
C ALA A 666 8.37 -6.13 -0.61
N LEU A 667 9.02 -6.64 0.43
CA LEU A 667 8.38 -6.91 1.73
C LEU A 667 7.87 -5.63 2.41
N SER A 668 8.59 -4.52 2.26
CA SER A 668 8.25 -3.23 2.83
C SER A 668 7.14 -2.51 2.05
N ASP A 669 7.23 -2.52 0.71
CA ASP A 669 6.55 -1.54 -0.13
C ASP A 669 5.55 -2.17 -1.12
N THR A 670 5.65 -3.47 -1.40
CA THR A 670 4.79 -4.15 -2.39
C THR A 670 3.88 -5.20 -1.77
N VAL A 671 4.30 -5.88 -0.70
CA VAL A 671 3.47 -6.88 -0.02
C VAL A 671 2.26 -6.20 0.61
N VAL A 672 1.07 -6.63 0.20
CA VAL A 672 -0.20 -6.05 0.61
C VAL A 672 -0.40 -6.20 2.12
N ARG A 673 -0.72 -5.08 2.77
CA ARG A 673 -1.13 -5.04 4.18
C ARG A 673 -2.64 -4.90 4.26
N TYR A 674 -3.24 -5.58 5.22
CA TYR A 674 -4.70 -5.65 5.34
C TYR A 674 -5.16 -4.84 6.54
N SER A 675 -6.26 -4.10 6.36
CA SER A 675 -6.98 -3.50 7.48
C SER A 675 -7.40 -4.57 8.48
N ARG A 676 -7.41 -4.21 9.75
CA ARG A 676 -7.81 -5.11 10.84
C ARG A 676 -8.83 -4.44 11.73
N PRO A 677 -9.52 -5.19 12.59
CA PRO A 677 -10.40 -4.63 13.58
C PRO A 677 -9.74 -3.52 14.41
N THR A 678 -10.50 -2.47 14.68
CA THR A 678 -10.08 -1.37 15.56
C THR A 678 -10.12 -1.75 17.04
N THR A 679 -11.02 -2.66 17.41
CA THR A 679 -11.14 -3.21 18.76
C THR A 679 -11.26 -4.73 18.71
N VAL A 680 -10.41 -5.42 19.46
CA VAL A 680 -10.49 -6.88 19.64
C VAL A 680 -10.39 -7.22 21.12
N PRO A 681 -11.20 -8.17 21.62
CA PRO A 681 -10.99 -8.73 22.95
C PRO A 681 -9.56 -9.24 23.08
N SER A 682 -8.85 -8.84 24.14
CA SER A 682 -7.51 -9.36 24.39
C SER A 682 -7.57 -10.86 24.70
N THR A 683 -6.46 -11.56 24.51
CA THR A 683 -6.32 -12.97 24.90
C THR A 683 -6.60 -13.14 26.39
N ASP A 684 -5.99 -12.30 27.24
CA ASP A 684 -6.16 -12.39 28.69
C ASP A 684 -7.59 -12.05 29.15
N TYR A 685 -8.31 -11.16 28.46
CA TYR A 685 -9.73 -10.94 28.71
C TYR A 685 -10.55 -12.18 28.36
N THR A 686 -10.31 -12.75 27.18
CA THR A 686 -11.03 -13.93 26.68
C THR A 686 -10.83 -15.12 27.60
N ASP A 687 -9.60 -15.34 28.06
CA ASP A 687 -9.26 -16.37 29.05
C ASP A 687 -9.96 -16.11 30.39
N PHE A 688 -10.00 -14.85 30.85
CA PHE A 688 -10.68 -14.50 32.08
C PHE A 688 -12.20 -14.78 32.02
N VAL A 689 -12.90 -14.33 30.97
CA VAL A 689 -14.36 -14.51 30.88
C VAL A 689 -14.78 -15.96 30.61
N ARG A 690 -13.87 -16.79 30.09
CA ARG A 690 -14.05 -18.24 29.97
C ARG A 690 -13.65 -19.02 31.22
N SER A 691 -13.03 -18.35 32.21
CA SER A 691 -12.57 -19.00 33.42
C SER A 691 -13.72 -19.42 34.35
N THR A 692 -13.47 -20.46 35.13
CA THR A 692 -14.36 -20.87 36.24
C THR A 692 -14.48 -19.78 37.31
N THR A 693 -13.46 -18.94 37.47
CA THR A 693 -13.47 -17.81 38.41
C THR A 693 -14.55 -16.80 38.02
N PHE A 694 -14.68 -16.48 36.74
CA PHE A 694 -15.72 -15.58 36.25
C PHE A 694 -17.11 -16.23 36.28
N SER A 695 -17.27 -17.48 35.85
CA SER A 695 -18.59 -18.12 35.83
C SER A 695 -19.21 -18.31 37.22
N VAL A 696 -18.40 -18.66 38.23
CA VAL A 696 -18.86 -18.77 39.64
C VAL A 696 -19.26 -17.41 40.23
N SER A 697 -18.74 -16.30 39.69
CA SER A 697 -19.07 -14.95 40.19
C SER A 697 -20.56 -14.65 40.19
N VAL A 698 -21.33 -15.22 39.24
CA VAL A 698 -22.78 -15.04 39.12
C VAL A 698 -23.52 -15.55 40.37
N ALA A 699 -23.21 -16.76 40.81
CA ALA A 699 -23.85 -17.35 41.99
C ALA A 699 -23.43 -16.63 43.28
N THR A 700 -22.15 -16.26 43.38
CA THR A 700 -21.59 -15.50 44.52
C THR A 700 -22.22 -14.11 44.63
N ALA A 701 -22.36 -13.40 43.51
CA ALA A 701 -23.02 -12.10 43.47
C ALA A 701 -24.49 -12.20 43.89
N ALA A 702 -25.24 -13.15 43.30
CA ALA A 702 -26.65 -13.34 43.59
C ALA A 702 -26.91 -13.64 45.08
N GLU A 703 -26.06 -14.45 45.71
CA GLU A 703 -26.14 -14.75 47.15
C GLU A 703 -25.91 -13.51 48.03
N ALA A 704 -24.84 -12.75 47.73
CA ALA A 704 -24.47 -11.56 48.48
C ALA A 704 -25.53 -10.45 48.33
N VAL A 705 -25.96 -10.19 47.09
CA VAL A 705 -27.00 -9.21 46.76
C VAL A 705 -28.32 -9.58 47.45
N ALA A 706 -28.80 -10.82 47.32
CA ALA A 706 -30.09 -11.22 47.91
C ALA A 706 -30.10 -11.05 49.43
N THR A 707 -28.98 -11.36 50.08
CA THR A 707 -28.81 -11.17 51.53
C THR A 707 -28.87 -9.69 51.91
N ALA A 708 -28.13 -8.84 51.20
CA ALA A 708 -28.05 -7.41 51.50
C ALA A 708 -29.34 -6.65 51.16
N VAL A 709 -29.96 -6.95 50.02
CA VAL A 709 -31.24 -6.33 49.60
C VAL A 709 -32.35 -6.64 50.60
N LEU A 710 -32.48 -7.90 51.05
CA LEU A 710 -33.50 -8.26 52.04
C LEU A 710 -33.22 -7.67 53.43
N LYS A 711 -31.94 -7.52 53.79
CA LYS A 711 -31.55 -6.82 55.02
C LYS A 711 -31.94 -5.34 54.96
N GLU A 712 -31.62 -4.66 53.86
CA GLU A 712 -31.98 -3.26 53.65
C GLU A 712 -33.50 -3.06 53.57
N LYS A 713 -34.23 -3.97 52.91
CA LYS A 713 -35.70 -3.94 52.83
C LYS A 713 -36.38 -3.94 54.20
N ALA A 714 -35.75 -4.51 55.22
CA ALA A 714 -36.28 -4.52 56.58
C ALA A 714 -36.22 -3.13 57.26
N ASP A 715 -35.46 -2.19 56.70
CA ASP A 715 -35.45 -0.79 57.15
C ASP A 715 -36.69 -0.05 56.63
N LEU A 716 -37.36 0.66 57.54
CA LEU A 716 -38.56 1.46 57.28
C LEU A 716 -38.31 2.63 56.32
N LEU A 717 -37.07 3.09 56.20
CA LEU A 717 -36.67 4.17 55.29
C LEU A 717 -36.02 3.67 54.00
N SER A 718 -36.04 2.35 53.76
CA SER A 718 -35.43 1.77 52.56
C SER A 718 -36.11 2.26 51.28
N THR A 719 -35.30 2.50 50.26
CA THR A 719 -35.74 2.86 48.92
C THR A 719 -35.24 1.83 47.91
N PRO A 720 -35.83 1.72 46.71
CA PRO A 720 -35.27 0.90 45.65
C PRO A 720 -33.80 1.23 45.32
N ALA A 721 -33.42 2.50 45.43
CA ALA A 721 -32.04 2.96 45.26
C ALA A 721 -31.13 2.48 46.40
N SER A 722 -31.52 2.66 47.67
CA SER A 722 -30.72 2.22 48.81
C SER A 722 -30.55 0.70 48.83
N MET A 723 -31.61 -0.06 48.52
CA MET A 723 -31.54 -1.52 48.34
C MET A 723 -30.57 -1.92 47.24
N LYS A 724 -30.63 -1.25 46.07
CA LYS A 724 -29.69 -1.51 44.98
C LYS A 724 -28.25 -1.22 45.43
N ASP A 725 -28.00 -0.09 46.06
CA ASP A 725 -26.66 0.31 46.50
C ASP A 725 -26.08 -0.64 47.55
N LYS A 726 -26.87 -1.06 48.54
CA LYS A 726 -26.47 -2.10 49.50
C LYS A 726 -26.23 -3.46 48.86
N GLY A 727 -27.06 -3.84 47.88
CA GLY A 727 -26.84 -5.03 47.08
C GLY A 727 -25.50 -4.99 46.33
N ARG A 728 -25.20 -3.87 45.67
CA ARG A 728 -23.93 -3.65 44.94
C ARG A 728 -22.73 -3.70 45.88
N GLU A 729 -22.78 -2.99 47.00
CA GLU A 729 -21.72 -2.97 48.01
C GLU A 729 -21.38 -4.39 48.50
N ALA A 730 -22.39 -5.19 48.82
CA ALA A 730 -22.21 -6.57 49.25
C ALA A 730 -21.61 -7.46 48.15
N ALA A 731 -22.04 -7.28 46.90
CA ALA A 731 -21.50 -8.02 45.76
C ALA A 731 -20.04 -7.66 45.48
N ILE A 732 -19.67 -6.37 45.53
CA ILE A 732 -18.29 -5.91 45.34
C ILE A 732 -17.36 -6.57 46.36
N ASN A 733 -17.78 -6.59 47.63
CA ASN A 733 -17.00 -7.24 48.69
C ASN A 733 -16.87 -8.75 48.47
N ALA A 734 -17.97 -9.43 48.10
CA ALA A 734 -17.96 -10.87 47.85
C ALA A 734 -17.13 -11.27 46.62
N LEU A 735 -17.05 -10.39 45.60
CA LEU A 735 -16.32 -10.62 44.35
C LEU A 735 -14.90 -10.05 44.34
N SER A 736 -14.37 -9.57 45.46
CA SER A 736 -12.99 -9.06 45.54
C SER A 736 -11.93 -10.01 44.94
N PRO A 737 -11.99 -11.36 45.15
CA PRO A 737 -11.08 -12.29 44.47
C PRO A 737 -11.25 -12.33 42.95
N VAL A 738 -12.48 -12.19 42.45
CA VAL A 738 -12.79 -12.18 41.01
C VAL A 738 -12.26 -10.90 40.36
N PHE A 739 -12.41 -9.75 41.04
CA PHE A 739 -11.79 -8.50 40.60
C PHE A 739 -10.27 -8.59 40.58
N ALA A 740 -9.65 -9.24 41.57
CA ALA A 740 -8.21 -9.47 41.57
C ALA A 740 -7.76 -10.34 40.40
N ALA A 741 -8.55 -11.36 40.02
CA ALA A 741 -8.29 -12.16 38.82
C ALA A 741 -8.46 -11.33 37.53
N ALA A 742 -9.56 -10.58 37.39
CA ALA A 742 -9.83 -9.70 36.24
C ALA A 742 -8.73 -8.65 36.05
N SER A 743 -8.22 -8.10 37.15
CA SER A 743 -7.16 -7.08 37.13
C SER A 743 -5.78 -7.58 36.69
N ARG A 744 -5.61 -8.89 36.52
CA ARG A 744 -4.40 -9.48 35.95
C ARG A 744 -4.45 -9.59 34.43
N SER A 745 -5.61 -9.34 33.80
CA SER A 745 -5.69 -9.31 32.35
C SER A 745 -4.93 -8.09 31.84
N LEU A 746 -3.91 -8.33 31.02
CA LEU A 746 -3.02 -7.28 30.52
C LEU A 746 -3.35 -6.91 29.08
N LEU A 747 -3.15 -5.64 28.77
CA LEU A 747 -3.02 -5.17 27.39
C LEU A 747 -1.55 -4.90 27.13
N THR A 748 -0.97 -5.58 26.15
CA THR A 748 0.45 -5.38 25.76
C THR A 748 0.66 -4.08 24.99
N GLU A 749 -0.42 -3.52 24.47
CA GLU A 749 -0.50 -2.26 23.75
C GLU A 749 -1.93 -1.70 23.91
N LEU A 750 -2.07 -0.37 23.92
CA LEU A 750 -3.38 0.27 24.01
C LEU A 750 -3.69 0.98 22.68
N PRO A 751 -4.65 0.47 21.88
CA PRO A 751 -5.03 1.12 20.63
C PRO A 751 -5.44 2.58 20.83
N MET A 752 -5.05 3.43 19.87
CA MET A 752 -5.45 4.82 19.82
C MET A 752 -6.39 5.05 18.63
N SER A 753 -7.41 5.87 18.84
CA SER A 753 -8.30 6.36 17.79
C SER A 753 -7.73 7.61 17.13
N GLY A 754 -8.06 7.83 15.86
CA GLY A 754 -7.57 8.97 15.07
C GLY A 754 -6.39 8.59 14.17
N ASN A 755 -5.74 9.62 13.61
CA ASN A 755 -4.68 9.47 12.62
C ASN A 755 -3.37 10.02 13.18
N PHE A 756 -2.32 9.19 13.18
CA PHE A 756 -0.98 9.65 13.52
C PHE A 756 -0.56 10.77 12.56
N GLY A 757 -0.01 11.86 13.12
CA GLY A 757 0.31 13.08 12.37
C GLY A 757 -0.79 14.14 12.34
N ASN A 758 -2.00 13.84 12.80
CA ASN A 758 -3.08 14.83 12.96
C ASN A 758 -3.57 14.89 14.41
N SER A 759 -4.23 13.82 14.88
CA SER A 759 -4.70 13.71 16.25
C SER A 759 -4.88 12.25 16.65
N LEU A 760 -4.43 11.90 17.85
CA LEU A 760 -4.65 10.59 18.45
C LEU A 760 -5.30 10.73 19.83
N ALA A 761 -6.25 9.84 20.12
CA ALA A 761 -6.96 9.82 21.38
C ALA A 761 -7.09 8.39 21.91
N THR A 762 -6.91 8.21 23.22
CA THR A 762 -7.19 6.93 23.87
C THR A 762 -7.66 7.13 25.31
N GLU A 763 -8.30 6.12 25.87
CA GLU A 763 -8.75 6.10 27.25
C GLU A 763 -8.00 5.02 28.03
N ILE A 764 -7.33 5.43 29.10
CA ILE A 764 -6.72 4.51 30.07
C ILE A 764 -7.66 4.41 31.26
N VAL A 765 -8.09 3.19 31.58
CA VAL A 765 -8.93 2.91 32.75
C VAL A 765 -8.12 2.07 33.72
N LEU A 766 -7.97 2.58 34.94
CA LEU A 766 -7.35 1.87 36.06
C LEU A 766 -8.44 1.60 37.11
N PRO A 767 -9.00 0.38 37.15
CA PRO A 767 -10.08 0.07 38.08
C PRO A 767 -9.68 0.22 39.55
N ALA A 768 -10.66 0.45 40.41
CA ALA A 768 -10.51 0.56 41.86
C ALA A 768 -9.74 -0.63 42.49
N ASN A 769 -9.95 -1.82 41.95
CA ASN A 769 -9.34 -3.06 42.44
C ASN A 769 -8.02 -3.42 41.74
N HIS A 770 -7.49 -2.58 40.86
CA HIS A 770 -6.25 -2.86 40.16
C HIS A 770 -5.05 -2.89 41.13
N PRO A 771 -4.09 -3.82 41.00
CA PRO A 771 -2.94 -3.94 41.93
C PRO A 771 -2.05 -2.71 42.00
N THR A 772 -1.96 -1.95 40.91
CA THR A 772 -1.15 -0.72 40.81
C THR A 772 -1.94 0.56 41.06
N ASN A 773 -3.22 0.44 41.46
CA ASN A 773 -4.01 1.61 41.83
C ASN A 773 -3.37 2.30 43.06
N PRO A 774 -2.95 3.57 42.96
CA PRO A 774 -2.20 4.23 44.03
C PRO A 774 -3.04 4.44 45.31
N PHE A 775 -4.37 4.39 45.22
CA PHE A 775 -5.28 4.53 46.37
C PHE A 775 -5.66 3.20 47.01
N ARG A 776 -5.11 2.09 46.50
CA ARG A 776 -5.33 0.77 47.07
C ARG A 776 -4.12 0.35 47.91
N HIS A 777 -4.34 0.07 49.19
CA HIS A 777 -3.32 -0.37 50.11
C HIS A 777 -3.64 -1.73 50.71
N ARG A 778 -2.82 -2.74 50.35
CA ARG A 778 -2.99 -4.14 50.78
C ARG A 778 -3.01 -4.34 52.30
N ARG A 779 -2.48 -3.39 53.08
CA ARG A 779 -2.32 -3.50 54.55
C ARG A 779 -3.12 -2.47 55.35
N HIS A 780 -3.87 -1.57 54.72
CA HIS A 780 -4.68 -0.58 55.43
C HIS A 780 -6.17 -0.98 55.36
N PRO A 781 -6.84 -1.24 56.49
CA PRO A 781 -8.24 -1.70 56.52
C PRO A 781 -9.20 -0.77 55.77
N ASP A 782 -8.97 0.55 55.87
CA ASP A 782 -9.84 1.56 55.26
C ASP A 782 -9.61 1.81 53.75
N HIS A 783 -8.59 1.16 53.15
CA HIS A 783 -8.19 1.36 51.75
C HIS A 783 -7.93 0.03 51.02
N THR A 784 -8.77 -0.97 51.29
CA THR A 784 -8.68 -2.30 50.64
C THR A 784 -9.09 -2.26 49.16
N THR A 785 -9.83 -1.22 48.76
CA THR A 785 -10.23 -0.86 47.40
C THR A 785 -9.85 0.61 47.10
N GLY A 786 -9.43 0.90 45.87
CA GLY A 786 -9.12 2.26 45.41
C GLY A 786 -10.32 2.95 44.77
N PHE A 787 -10.05 3.97 43.94
CA PHE A 787 -11.05 4.63 43.09
C PHE A 787 -10.90 4.19 41.63
N ASP A 788 -11.99 4.15 40.87
CA ASP A 788 -11.90 4.01 39.42
C ASP A 788 -11.28 5.29 38.83
N ILE A 789 -10.12 5.15 38.20
CA ILE A 789 -9.41 6.25 37.57
C ILE A 789 -9.56 6.11 36.06
N ARG A 790 -10.08 7.15 35.41
CA ARG A 790 -10.19 7.22 33.95
C ARG A 790 -9.35 8.38 33.44
N ARG A 791 -8.52 8.14 32.44
CA ARG A 791 -7.60 9.12 31.87
C ARG A 791 -7.83 9.20 30.37
N LEU A 792 -8.34 10.34 29.92
CA LEU A 792 -8.59 10.61 28.50
C LEU A 792 -7.37 11.33 27.94
N VAL A 793 -6.55 10.62 27.16
CA VAL A 793 -5.30 11.13 26.61
C VAL A 793 -5.51 11.57 25.17
N ASN A 794 -5.08 12.78 24.83
CA ASN A 794 -5.13 13.34 23.48
C ASN A 794 -3.75 13.89 23.07
N LEU A 795 -3.26 13.45 21.92
CA LEU A 795 -2.09 13.98 21.24
C LEU A 795 -2.58 14.74 20.00
N SER A 796 -2.34 16.05 19.94
CA SER A 796 -2.62 16.85 18.75
C SER A 796 -1.30 17.24 18.10
N PHE A 797 -1.14 16.93 16.82
CA PHE A 797 0.10 17.17 16.08
C PHE A 797 0.08 18.55 15.42
N GLN A 798 1.24 19.19 15.33
CA GLN A 798 1.37 20.47 14.61
C GLN A 798 1.20 20.29 13.09
N ALA A 799 0.81 21.33 12.35
CA ALA A 799 0.61 21.23 10.90
C ALA A 799 1.93 20.97 10.14
N THR A 800 1.83 20.27 9.00
CA THR A 800 2.95 19.76 8.20
C THR A 800 3.93 20.84 7.73
N ASP A 801 3.47 22.08 7.47
CA ASP A 801 4.34 23.21 7.07
C ASP A 801 5.34 23.63 8.17
N GLY A 802 5.14 23.16 9.41
CA GLY A 802 6.08 23.30 10.53
C GLY A 802 6.82 22.01 10.90
N GLN A 803 6.62 20.92 10.15
CA GLN A 803 7.19 19.59 10.44
C GLN A 803 8.21 19.19 9.37
N LEU A 804 9.49 19.08 9.76
CA LEU A 804 10.54 18.54 8.90
C LEU A 804 10.46 17.01 8.88
N LEU A 805 9.65 16.43 7.99
CA LEU A 805 9.85 15.05 7.55
C LEU A 805 11.00 15.03 6.52
N SER A 806 12.23 15.26 7.00
CA SER A 806 13.43 15.23 6.15
C SER A 806 13.76 13.78 5.79
N ARG A 807 13.32 13.34 4.60
CA ARG A 807 13.66 12.01 4.05
C ARG A 807 15.15 11.88 3.65
N THR A 808 15.95 12.93 3.82
CA THR A 808 17.36 12.98 3.45
C THR A 808 18.26 12.75 4.66
N GLY A 809 18.50 11.47 4.99
CA GLY A 809 19.47 11.05 5.99
C GLY A 809 19.02 9.82 6.79
N TYR A 810 19.95 8.92 7.11
CA TYR A 810 19.69 7.81 8.03
C TYR A 810 19.26 8.37 9.40
N GLY A 811 18.01 8.10 9.79
CA GLY A 811 17.51 8.18 11.16
C GLY A 811 17.42 9.58 11.81
N VAL A 812 16.33 10.32 11.57
CA VAL A 812 15.33 10.76 12.59
C VAL A 812 14.13 11.37 11.85
N ASP A 813 12.97 10.74 11.88
CA ASP A 813 11.70 11.44 11.60
C ASP A 813 11.20 12.05 12.91
N ARG A 814 11.01 13.37 12.95
CA ARG A 814 10.66 14.11 14.17
C ARG A 814 9.28 14.74 14.03
N ILE A 815 8.44 14.55 15.03
CA ILE A 815 7.10 15.13 15.06
C ILE A 815 6.78 15.72 16.43
N SER A 816 6.14 16.88 16.45
CA SER A 816 5.85 17.64 17.67
C SER A 816 4.38 18.02 17.74
N GLY A 817 3.90 18.24 18.95
CA GLY A 817 2.50 18.48 19.22
C GLY A 817 2.20 18.90 20.64
N THR A 818 0.91 18.99 20.94
CA THR A 818 0.39 19.26 22.28
C THR A 818 -0.19 17.99 22.87
N TYR A 819 0.17 17.72 24.11
CA TYR A 819 -0.43 16.68 24.95
C TYR A 819 -1.53 17.30 25.79
N ASN A 820 -2.73 16.73 25.78
CA ASN A 820 -3.82 17.08 26.68
C ASN A 820 -4.34 15.82 27.34
N GLU A 821 -4.61 15.88 28.64
CA GLU A 821 -5.18 14.76 29.37
C GLU A 821 -6.24 15.23 30.38
N GLU A 822 -7.36 14.50 30.44
CA GLU A 822 -8.40 14.68 31.47
C GLU A 822 -8.49 13.44 32.36
N ILE A 823 -8.34 13.64 33.68
CA ILE A 823 -8.28 12.58 34.68
C ILE A 823 -9.50 12.65 35.62
N PHE A 824 -10.24 11.56 35.71
CA PHE A 824 -11.42 11.40 36.57
C PHE A 824 -11.12 10.43 37.71
N GLY A 825 -11.87 10.57 38.82
CA GLY A 825 -11.77 9.69 39.99
C GLY A 825 -10.78 10.15 41.07
N LEU A 826 -9.94 11.14 40.78
CA LEU A 826 -8.89 11.64 41.70
C LEU A 826 -9.21 12.96 42.41
N HIS A 827 -10.27 13.67 42.01
CA HIS A 827 -10.61 14.99 42.55
C HIS A 827 -12.03 14.99 43.15
N LYS A 828 -12.29 15.93 44.07
CA LYS A 828 -13.63 16.16 44.61
C LYS A 828 -14.52 16.76 43.52
N PRO A 829 -15.74 16.23 43.28
CA PRO A 829 -16.71 16.91 42.41
C PRO A 829 -16.91 18.36 42.85
N LEU A 830 -16.90 19.30 41.91
CA LEU A 830 -17.19 20.70 42.18
C LEU A 830 -18.70 20.87 42.35
N GLY A 831 -19.17 20.54 43.56
CA GLY A 831 -20.59 20.51 43.91
C GLY A 831 -21.35 19.28 43.37
N PRO A 832 -22.66 19.16 43.66
CA PRO A 832 -23.47 17.97 43.37
C PRO A 832 -23.66 17.62 41.89
N SER A 833 -23.16 18.43 40.94
CA SER A 833 -23.58 18.36 39.53
C SER A 833 -22.46 18.55 38.50
N LYS A 834 -21.19 18.74 38.90
CA LYS A 834 -20.08 18.94 37.94
C LYS A 834 -18.81 18.19 38.37
N ASN A 835 -18.52 17.09 37.67
CA ASN A 835 -17.23 16.41 37.71
C ASN A 835 -16.40 16.96 36.54
N VAL A 836 -15.53 17.94 36.80
CA VAL A 836 -14.83 18.71 35.73
C VAL A 836 -13.51 18.04 35.31
N GLY A 837 -13.07 16.98 36.00
CA GLY A 837 -11.80 16.33 35.70
C GLY A 837 -10.60 17.13 36.21
N LEU A 838 -9.50 16.46 36.51
CA LEU A 838 -8.19 17.10 36.55
C LEU A 838 -7.68 17.17 35.11
N LYS A 839 -7.52 18.39 34.58
CA LYS A 839 -7.08 18.64 33.21
C LYS A 839 -5.63 19.08 33.22
N VAL A 840 -4.80 18.39 32.46
CA VAL A 840 -3.38 18.70 32.31
C VAL A 840 -3.03 18.88 30.85
N ALA A 841 -2.07 19.79 30.56
CA ALA A 841 -1.63 20.04 29.20
C ALA A 841 -0.13 20.33 29.11
N GLY A 842 0.45 20.02 27.97
CA GLY A 842 1.88 20.13 27.72
C GLY A 842 2.24 20.06 26.24
N THR A 843 3.53 20.05 25.95
CA THR A 843 4.06 19.83 24.59
C THR A 843 4.81 18.53 24.54
N PHE A 844 4.84 17.88 23.37
CA PHE A 844 5.63 16.69 23.15
C PHE A 844 6.47 16.79 21.89
N GLN A 845 7.54 16.01 21.86
CA GLN A 845 8.33 15.73 20.67
C GLN A 845 8.61 14.24 20.61
N LEU A 846 8.23 13.60 19.51
CA LEU A 846 8.48 12.19 19.22
C LEU A 846 9.54 12.07 18.12
N HIS A 847 10.40 11.08 18.27
CA HIS A 847 11.41 10.67 17.30
C HIS A 847 11.09 9.25 16.84
N ARG A 848 11.06 9.02 15.53
CA ARG A 848 11.00 7.66 14.99
C ARG A 848 12.35 7.00 15.21
N ILE A 849 12.34 5.93 16.00
CA ILE A 849 13.53 5.14 16.32
C ILE A 849 13.58 3.83 15.53
N SER A 850 12.47 3.42 14.93
CA SER A 850 12.41 2.24 14.06
C SER A 850 11.28 2.35 13.03
N LEU A 851 11.41 1.74 11.85
CA LEU A 851 10.39 1.51 10.81
C LEU A 851 9.60 0.20 11.00
N ILE A 852 9.94 -0.62 11.99
CA ILE A 852 9.27 -1.93 12.20
C ILE A 852 7.79 -1.71 12.52
N ASP A 853 6.95 -2.18 11.62
CA ASP A 853 5.51 -1.98 11.63
C ASP A 853 4.73 -3.06 12.38
N THR A 854 5.42 -4.06 12.94
CA THR A 854 4.82 -5.24 13.57
C THR A 854 5.40 -5.43 14.97
N LEU A 855 4.51 -5.41 15.97
CA LEU A 855 4.86 -5.76 17.35
C LEU A 855 4.77 -7.27 17.56
N ASN A 856 5.62 -7.79 18.44
CA ASN A 856 5.67 -9.18 18.85
C ASN A 856 5.88 -10.16 17.66
N GLY A 857 6.47 -9.68 16.57
CA GLY A 857 6.94 -10.50 15.45
C GLY A 857 8.26 -11.17 15.81
N ARG A 858 8.42 -12.44 15.43
CA ARG A 858 9.61 -13.26 15.72
C ARG A 858 10.42 -13.53 14.47
#